data_AF-A0A9R0S340-F1
#
_entry.id   AF-A0A9R0S340-F1
#
_cell.length_a   1.000
_cell.length_b   1.000
_cell.length_c   1.000
_cell.angle_alpha   90.00
_cell.angle_beta   90.00
_cell.angle_gamma   90.00
#
_symmetry.space_group_name_H-M   'P 1'
#
loop_
_entity.id
_entity.type
_entity.pdbx_description
1 polymer ?
#
loop_
_entity_poly.entity_id
_entity_poly.type
_entity_poly.pdbx_seq_one_letter_code
_entity_poly.pdbx_strand_id
1 'polypeptide(L)'
;MEHHDITPQSDLEGILFDESAEPKALPLSLLEHITSGFSRGEEIGNGGFATVYKGMLDNGMVAVKKLFGTVDLDEKKFSEEIRCLMKAKHKNIVRFLGYCADTQGEMVDCGGKLVLADVRQRLLCFEYLPKGSLDKHITDASCGLEWRERYQIINGICDGLYYLHQKHIVHLDLKTGNILLDNNMIPKISDFGLSRCFDENQTRTIASKVIGTMGYLAPEFCSVRQITVKSDIYSLGTIIIEIITGEKGYADVANVIERWSNRLEKSQPDTQLEQVQVCTEIVIECSDFNPARRPDTNNIINRLRATKNADEFATELKCLSLCLLGKGVVELLQIADMLPDRETSSDVEQTLIIGWTEEKQKILSILSESITEEMVILPIYGIGGIGKTTLAQLVFNDPQFQDYTPVWVYVSQELNFSQIGNSIITQLTDKIGNISTKQMLHQRLKELFFGKRILIVLDDLWEENPKEFDKLKVMLGLGLGRKVVIVTTRDGGLARKICSPAVTPYKLETLTVDKCWTIIKQKADFEDRVDQEQLEHIRREIATKCGGVALAAQSLGHMLNGMTADEWESLSEDYIMQLLGMFFLEYSKDPKSGEMQDRDVTFFRMNDLVHDLARMILAHQFNDKGSVGGNKCRYALLTDCSNPLQFSFTSPANIKALHFRDCSNTQLRGSAFSSAKCLRVLDLSECLIQNLPDCIGQLKQLRFLHAPRIQDKMIPNCITELSELNYLNLRGSEKILALPESIGDMKGLMHLDLSGCTGISELPVSFAELKQLVHLDLSHCRVSISEAFGGFTKLQYLNLSVEHSDRRLPDVIGNLIKLSGRLLGSICTLSNLEHLDLSGNRKLSSIPTSIGNLRQLHTLDLSGCHRLKKLPNSMINMVNLKVLIVEKEVRLDESMRALLNFVSLPHFVVYASSDKCSSNINLLEPTNPDKLTIDRLENVKSTKEAWSIKLIEKQNMKVLTFRWTENAERFVDDKDVLEQLVPPSSVQILTIVGYTSLSIPDWLMDIRQYLPDLLELNLLNFPKCNTLPALGQLPNLLELDLYRMESLEEWNTAYNTGEGGANGLMFPKLEKLSIKQCRKLRIGPCLPRALS
;
A
#
# COMPACT_ATOMS: atom_id res chain seq x y z
N MET A 1 28.41 -37.79 -21.25
CA MET A 1 26.95 -37.49 -21.22
C MET A 1 26.73 -36.40 -22.23
N GLU A 2 25.90 -36.70 -23.21
CA GLU A 2 25.68 -35.96 -24.46
C GLU A 2 25.29 -34.51 -24.17
N HIS A 3 25.90 -33.58 -24.90
CA HIS A 3 25.36 -32.24 -25.08
C HIS A 3 24.03 -32.40 -25.81
N HIS A 4 22.90 -32.15 -25.13
CA HIS A 4 21.64 -31.94 -25.83
C HIS A 4 21.78 -30.62 -26.60
N ASP A 5 22.03 -30.72 -27.90
CA ASP A 5 21.82 -29.64 -28.86
C ASP A 5 20.34 -29.21 -28.73
N ILE A 6 20.12 -28.02 -28.17
CA ILE A 6 18.80 -27.41 -28.16
C ILE A 6 18.49 -27.06 -29.62
N THR A 7 17.47 -27.71 -30.18
CA THR A 7 17.07 -27.45 -31.56
C THR A 7 16.47 -26.04 -31.67
N PRO A 8 16.70 -25.28 -32.76
CA PRO A 8 16.14 -23.93 -32.94
C PRO A 8 14.60 -23.86 -32.77
N GLN A 9 13.91 -24.98 -32.99
CA GLN A 9 12.47 -25.12 -32.74
C GLN A 9 12.12 -25.11 -31.25
N SER A 10 12.89 -25.83 -30.41
CA SER A 10 12.70 -25.82 -28.94
C SER A 10 12.91 -24.44 -28.34
N ASP A 11 13.81 -23.64 -28.91
CA ASP A 11 14.02 -22.25 -28.48
C ASP A 11 12.82 -21.36 -28.82
N LEU A 12 12.25 -21.48 -30.02
CA LEU A 12 11.06 -20.74 -30.42
C LEU A 12 9.83 -21.16 -29.60
N GLU A 13 9.69 -22.44 -29.27
CA GLU A 13 8.65 -22.93 -28.35
C GLU A 13 8.85 -22.37 -26.95
N GLY A 14 10.08 -22.36 -26.44
CA GLY A 14 10.41 -21.72 -25.16
C GLY A 14 10.01 -20.25 -25.15
N ILE A 15 10.30 -19.51 -26.24
CA ILE A 15 9.84 -18.13 -26.39
C ILE A 15 8.32 -18.09 -26.40
N LEU A 16 7.61 -18.96 -27.15
CA LEU A 16 6.14 -19.01 -27.28
C LEU A 16 5.39 -19.28 -25.97
N PHE A 17 5.96 -20.04 -25.02
CA PHE A 17 5.32 -20.35 -23.73
C PHE A 17 5.81 -19.49 -22.56
N ASP A 18 6.99 -18.89 -22.66
CA ASP A 18 7.49 -17.92 -21.68
C ASP A 18 7.13 -16.49 -22.12
N GLU A 19 6.08 -15.91 -21.53
CA GLU A 19 5.70 -14.51 -21.78
C GLU A 19 6.80 -13.51 -21.43
N SER A 20 7.76 -13.88 -20.58
CA SER A 20 8.88 -13.05 -20.16
C SER A 20 10.10 -13.14 -21.10
N ALA A 21 10.11 -14.09 -22.04
CA ALA A 21 11.18 -14.24 -23.03
C ALA A 21 11.21 -13.07 -24.02
N GLU A 22 12.42 -12.68 -24.42
CA GLU A 22 12.63 -11.65 -25.44
C GLU A 22 12.64 -12.24 -26.84
N PRO A 23 12.19 -11.49 -27.86
CA PRO A 23 12.26 -11.91 -29.26
C PRO A 23 13.71 -12.13 -29.70
N LYS A 24 13.97 -13.15 -30.53
CA LYS A 24 15.33 -13.48 -31.00
C LYS A 24 15.43 -13.51 -32.52
N ALA A 25 16.66 -13.49 -33.02
CA ALA A 25 16.95 -13.83 -34.40
C ALA A 25 16.68 -15.33 -34.64
N LEU A 26 15.91 -15.65 -35.67
CA LEU A 26 15.47 -17.01 -36.01
C LEU A 26 16.11 -17.44 -37.35
N PRO A 27 16.64 -18.67 -37.45
CA PRO A 27 17.18 -19.20 -38.70
C PRO A 27 16.09 -19.30 -39.78
N LEU A 28 16.45 -18.99 -41.03
CA LEU A 28 15.53 -19.14 -42.17
C LEU A 28 15.04 -20.58 -42.31
N SER A 29 15.94 -21.55 -42.16
CA SER A 29 15.65 -22.98 -42.25
C SER A 29 14.59 -23.44 -41.25
N LEU A 30 14.56 -22.86 -40.05
CA LEU A 30 13.52 -23.14 -39.05
C LEU A 30 12.16 -22.62 -39.54
N LEU A 31 12.11 -21.37 -40.00
CA LEU A 31 10.86 -20.76 -40.46
C LEU A 31 10.32 -21.44 -41.72
N GLU A 32 11.20 -21.89 -42.62
CA GLU A 32 10.86 -22.74 -43.76
C GLU A 32 10.28 -24.08 -43.31
N HIS A 33 10.92 -24.75 -42.35
CA HIS A 33 10.47 -26.04 -41.86
C HIS A 33 9.05 -25.97 -41.27
N ILE A 34 8.82 -25.07 -40.32
CA ILE A 34 7.54 -24.98 -39.60
C ILE A 34 6.39 -24.48 -40.50
N THR A 35 6.69 -23.82 -41.61
CA THR A 35 5.69 -23.34 -42.59
C THR A 35 5.55 -24.26 -43.81
N SER A 36 6.16 -25.46 -43.78
CA SER A 36 6.20 -26.39 -44.91
C SER A 36 6.72 -25.76 -46.21
N GLY A 37 7.80 -24.98 -46.11
CA GLY A 37 8.43 -24.27 -47.22
C GLY A 37 7.62 -23.08 -47.73
N PHE A 38 6.90 -22.37 -46.84
CA PHE A 38 5.98 -21.30 -47.20
C PHE A 38 4.90 -21.76 -48.20
N SER A 39 4.32 -22.94 -47.94
CA SER A 39 3.32 -23.51 -48.84
C SER A 39 2.05 -22.65 -48.88
N ARG A 40 1.36 -22.63 -50.03
CA ARG A 40 0.05 -21.96 -50.15
C ARG A 40 -1.02 -22.53 -49.22
N GLY A 41 -0.87 -23.77 -48.75
CA GLY A 41 -1.80 -24.40 -47.81
C GLY A 41 -1.76 -23.77 -46.40
N GLU A 42 -0.63 -23.18 -46.03
CA GLU A 42 -0.43 -22.53 -44.72
C GLU A 42 -0.62 -21.01 -44.78
N GLU A 43 -1.04 -20.45 -45.92
CA GLU A 43 -1.26 -19.01 -46.08
C GLU A 43 -2.51 -18.57 -45.29
N ILE A 44 -2.32 -17.71 -44.29
CA ILE A 44 -3.39 -17.19 -43.42
C ILE A 44 -3.71 -15.70 -43.65
N GLY A 45 -2.86 -15.00 -44.40
CA GLY A 45 -3.08 -13.62 -44.80
C GLY A 45 -2.16 -13.17 -45.92
N ASN A 46 -2.66 -12.34 -46.83
CA ASN A 46 -1.91 -11.81 -47.96
C ASN A 46 -2.21 -10.33 -48.12
N GLY A 47 -1.22 -9.48 -47.87
CA GLY A 47 -1.33 -8.03 -47.96
C GLY A 47 -0.50 -7.48 -49.12
N GLY A 48 -0.44 -6.15 -49.26
CA GLY A 48 0.39 -5.50 -50.30
C GLY A 48 1.89 -5.51 -50.03
N PHE A 49 2.31 -5.87 -48.81
CA PHE A 49 3.71 -5.76 -48.36
C PHE A 49 4.27 -7.07 -47.77
N ALA A 50 3.40 -8.05 -47.49
CA ALA A 50 3.80 -9.31 -46.88
C ALA A 50 2.76 -10.40 -47.11
N THR A 51 3.22 -11.65 -47.06
CA THR A 51 2.36 -12.84 -46.91
C THR A 51 2.59 -13.42 -45.52
N VAL A 52 1.52 -13.80 -44.83
CA VAL A 52 1.54 -14.39 -43.49
C VAL A 52 1.19 -15.88 -43.60
N TYR A 53 2.08 -16.70 -43.08
CA TYR A 53 1.96 -18.15 -43.06
C TYR A 53 1.73 -18.64 -41.63
N LYS A 54 0.97 -19.72 -41.49
CA LYS A 54 0.88 -20.47 -40.24
C LYS A 54 2.10 -21.36 -40.11
N GLY A 55 2.74 -21.31 -38.95
CA GLY A 55 3.84 -22.19 -38.57
C GLY A 55 3.36 -23.24 -37.56
N MET A 56 3.68 -24.50 -37.82
CA MET A 56 3.37 -25.62 -36.93
C MET A 56 4.61 -25.96 -36.10
N LEU A 57 4.50 -25.85 -34.78
CA LEU A 57 5.48 -26.33 -33.81
C LEU A 57 4.96 -27.63 -33.17
N ASP A 58 5.80 -28.33 -32.40
CA ASP A 58 5.39 -29.57 -31.75
C ASP A 58 4.33 -29.30 -30.67
N ASN A 59 4.49 -28.17 -29.97
CA ASN A 59 3.64 -27.80 -28.84
C ASN A 59 2.71 -26.60 -29.11
N GLY A 60 2.70 -26.02 -30.31
CA GLY A 60 1.92 -24.80 -30.56
C GLY A 60 1.88 -24.36 -32.02
N MET A 61 1.33 -23.17 -32.25
CA MET A 61 1.25 -22.55 -33.57
C MET A 61 1.79 -21.13 -33.52
N VAL A 62 2.45 -20.70 -34.59
CA VAL A 62 2.97 -19.35 -34.76
C VAL A 62 2.47 -18.73 -36.07
N ALA A 63 2.54 -17.42 -36.18
CA ALA A 63 2.30 -16.70 -37.43
C ALA A 63 3.62 -16.12 -37.95
N VAL A 64 3.99 -16.50 -39.18
CA VAL A 64 5.24 -16.08 -39.83
C VAL A 64 4.91 -15.13 -40.97
N LYS A 65 5.19 -13.84 -40.79
CA LYS A 65 5.01 -12.78 -41.78
C LYS A 65 6.29 -12.66 -42.62
N LYS A 66 6.21 -12.95 -43.92
CA LYS A 66 7.28 -12.83 -44.91
C LYS A 66 7.08 -11.57 -45.75
N LEU A 67 8.02 -10.63 -45.69
CA LEU A 67 7.94 -9.36 -46.45
C LEU A 67 8.31 -9.57 -47.93
N PHE A 68 7.68 -8.82 -48.84
CA PHE A 68 8.06 -8.81 -50.27
C PHE A 68 9.31 -7.97 -50.50
N GLY A 69 10.13 -8.34 -51.49
CA GLY A 69 11.39 -7.65 -51.83
C GLY A 69 11.23 -6.55 -52.89
N THR A 70 11.42 -5.29 -52.48
CA THR A 70 11.72 -4.11 -53.29
C THR A 70 13.00 -3.42 -52.75
N VAL A 71 13.98 -3.26 -53.64
CA VAL A 71 15.43 -3.24 -53.36
C VAL A 71 15.95 -2.28 -52.26
N ASP A 72 15.32 -1.13 -52.01
CA ASP A 72 15.85 -0.11 -51.06
C ASP A 72 14.89 0.34 -49.94
N LEU A 73 13.58 0.13 -50.08
CA LEU A 73 12.59 0.61 -49.11
C LEU A 73 12.37 -0.37 -47.95
N ASP A 74 12.76 -1.63 -48.11
CA ASP A 74 12.37 -2.68 -47.17
C ASP A 74 13.26 -2.75 -45.94
N GLU A 75 14.55 -2.42 -46.02
CA GLU A 75 15.45 -2.58 -44.87
C GLU A 75 15.15 -1.55 -43.77
N LYS A 76 14.86 -0.30 -44.16
CA LYS A 76 14.45 0.74 -43.20
C LYS A 76 13.09 0.43 -42.59
N LYS A 77 12.15 -0.08 -43.37
CA LYS A 77 10.81 -0.47 -42.88
C LYS A 77 10.90 -1.67 -41.94
N PHE A 78 11.67 -2.68 -42.31
CA PHE A 78 11.90 -3.89 -41.51
C PHE A 78 12.56 -3.55 -40.17
N SER A 79 13.63 -2.75 -40.19
CA SER A 79 14.32 -2.30 -38.98
C SER A 79 13.40 -1.48 -38.07
N GLU A 80 12.59 -0.61 -38.65
CA GLU A 80 11.66 0.25 -37.91
C GLU A 80 10.47 -0.53 -37.31
N GLU A 81 9.95 -1.52 -38.04
CA GLU A 81 8.90 -2.43 -37.56
C GLU A 81 9.43 -3.26 -36.38
N ILE A 82 10.63 -3.84 -36.49
CA ILE A 82 11.30 -4.54 -35.37
C ILE A 82 11.50 -3.58 -34.20
N ARG A 83 11.98 -2.36 -34.42
CA ARG A 83 12.21 -1.38 -33.36
C ARG A 83 10.93 -1.06 -32.57
N CYS A 84 9.79 -0.94 -33.24
CA CYS A 84 8.50 -0.76 -32.58
C CYS A 84 8.10 -2.03 -31.81
N LEU A 85 8.19 -3.20 -32.44
CA LEU A 85 7.78 -4.48 -31.86
C LEU A 85 8.61 -4.87 -30.63
N MET A 86 9.92 -4.59 -30.63
CA MET A 86 10.80 -4.84 -29.47
C MET A 86 10.39 -4.00 -28.24
N LYS A 87 9.74 -2.85 -28.43
CA LYS A 87 9.21 -2.00 -27.35
C LYS A 87 7.77 -2.33 -26.98
N ALA A 88 7.04 -3.07 -27.82
CA ALA A 88 5.60 -3.26 -27.72
C ALA A 88 5.26 -4.59 -27.00
N LYS A 89 5.30 -4.59 -25.66
CA LYS A 89 4.99 -5.78 -24.83
C LYS A 89 3.81 -5.52 -23.90
N HIS A 90 2.63 -5.95 -24.33
CA HIS A 90 1.37 -5.77 -23.60
C HIS A 90 0.36 -6.87 -23.94
N LYS A 91 -0.56 -7.20 -23.02
CA LYS A 91 -1.58 -8.25 -23.21
C LYS A 91 -2.51 -7.99 -24.41
N ASN A 92 -2.74 -6.73 -24.76
CA ASN A 92 -3.56 -6.28 -25.89
C ASN A 92 -2.74 -5.90 -27.13
N ILE A 93 -1.51 -6.40 -27.26
CA ILE A 93 -0.67 -6.27 -28.45
C ILE A 93 -0.23 -7.66 -28.86
N VAL A 94 -0.20 -7.96 -30.16
CA VAL A 94 0.23 -9.26 -30.66
C VAL A 94 1.69 -9.50 -30.29
N ARG A 95 1.95 -10.63 -29.63
CA ARG A 95 3.27 -10.95 -29.13
C ARG A 95 4.23 -11.30 -30.26
N PHE A 96 5.27 -10.50 -30.36
CA PHE A 96 6.40 -10.72 -31.25
C PHE A 96 7.36 -11.76 -30.64
N LEU A 97 7.71 -12.79 -31.40
CA LEU A 97 8.54 -13.92 -30.96
C LEU A 97 9.96 -13.87 -31.54
N GLY A 98 10.14 -13.24 -32.69
CA GLY A 98 11.46 -13.12 -33.30
C GLY A 98 11.43 -12.70 -34.76
N TYR A 99 12.60 -12.56 -35.36
CA TYR A 99 12.76 -12.12 -36.74
C TYR A 99 13.83 -12.91 -37.47
N CYS A 100 13.76 -12.94 -38.79
CA CYS A 100 14.79 -13.48 -39.67
C CYS A 100 15.25 -12.39 -40.64
N ALA A 101 16.58 -12.17 -40.70
CA ALA A 101 17.22 -11.19 -41.55
C ALA A 101 18.33 -11.86 -42.39
N ASP A 102 17.93 -12.83 -43.22
CA ASP A 102 18.87 -13.66 -43.98
C ASP A 102 19.11 -13.07 -45.38
N THR A 103 20.34 -13.16 -45.89
CA THR A 103 20.70 -12.65 -47.23
C THR A 103 21.58 -13.68 -47.92
N GLN A 104 21.11 -14.24 -49.03
CA GLN A 104 21.80 -15.29 -49.77
C GLN A 104 22.08 -14.84 -51.21
N GLY A 105 23.21 -15.25 -51.78
CA GLY A 105 23.50 -15.01 -53.20
C GLY A 105 22.86 -16.11 -54.06
N GLU A 106 21.87 -15.75 -54.88
CA GLU A 106 21.26 -16.67 -55.84
C GLU A 106 21.62 -16.28 -57.29
N MET A 107 21.79 -17.29 -58.15
CA MET A 107 21.96 -17.06 -59.59
C MET A 107 20.59 -16.77 -60.20
N VAL A 108 20.31 -15.50 -60.52
CA VAL A 108 19.04 -15.04 -61.08
C VAL A 108 19.23 -14.71 -62.56
N ASP A 109 18.27 -15.09 -63.39
CA ASP A 109 18.25 -14.69 -64.81
C ASP A 109 17.72 -13.25 -64.94
N CYS A 110 18.61 -12.33 -65.30
CA CYS A 110 18.28 -10.94 -65.59
C CYS A 110 18.43 -10.67 -67.09
N GLY A 111 17.36 -10.92 -67.85
CA GLY A 111 17.30 -10.61 -69.27
C GLY A 111 18.12 -11.56 -70.16
N GLY A 112 18.18 -12.85 -69.82
CA GLY A 112 18.93 -13.89 -70.53
C GLY A 112 20.37 -14.07 -70.05
N LYS A 113 20.73 -13.45 -68.92
CA LYS A 113 22.07 -13.51 -68.32
C LYS A 113 21.96 -13.87 -66.84
N LEU A 114 22.56 -15.00 -66.48
CA LEU A 114 22.68 -15.43 -65.09
C LEU A 114 23.62 -14.48 -64.34
N VAL A 115 23.11 -13.82 -63.31
CA VAL A 115 23.87 -12.94 -62.42
C VAL A 115 23.69 -13.42 -60.98
N LEU A 116 24.77 -13.40 -60.19
CA LEU A 116 24.69 -13.64 -58.75
C LEU A 116 24.07 -12.39 -58.11
N ALA A 117 22.84 -12.52 -57.60
CA ALA A 117 22.09 -11.45 -56.97
C ALA A 117 21.82 -11.78 -55.51
N ASP A 118 21.90 -10.78 -54.64
CA ASP A 118 21.56 -10.92 -53.23
C ASP A 118 20.03 -11.01 -53.07
N VAL A 119 19.56 -12.18 -52.67
CA VAL A 119 18.17 -12.43 -52.29
C VAL A 119 18.04 -12.26 -50.78
N ARG A 120 17.28 -11.25 -50.39
CA ARG A 120 17.02 -10.92 -48.99
C ARG A 120 15.73 -11.60 -48.52
N GLN A 121 15.83 -12.37 -47.44
CA GLN A 121 14.70 -12.94 -46.72
C GLN A 121 14.50 -12.13 -45.44
N ARG A 122 13.33 -11.49 -45.33
CA ARG A 122 12.93 -10.68 -44.17
C ARG A 122 11.62 -11.24 -43.63
N LEU A 123 11.69 -11.85 -42.46
CA LEU A 123 10.53 -12.49 -41.82
C LEU A 123 10.39 -12.04 -40.37
N LEU A 124 9.14 -12.02 -39.91
CA LEU A 124 8.75 -11.72 -38.54
C LEU A 124 7.88 -12.86 -38.03
N CYS A 125 8.13 -13.31 -36.81
CA CYS A 125 7.41 -14.42 -36.17
C CYS A 125 6.62 -13.89 -34.97
N PHE A 126 5.36 -14.28 -34.88
CA PHE A 126 4.40 -13.83 -33.86
C PHE A 126 3.65 -15.02 -33.26
N GLU A 127 3.01 -14.80 -32.11
CA GLU A 127 1.98 -15.73 -31.63
C GLU A 127 0.87 -15.90 -32.67
N TYR A 128 0.33 -17.12 -32.79
CA TYR A 128 -0.83 -17.38 -33.63
C TYR A 128 -2.13 -17.08 -32.89
N LEU A 129 -3.01 -16.28 -33.51
CA LEU A 129 -4.30 -15.90 -32.93
C LEU A 129 -5.45 -16.57 -33.68
N PRO A 130 -6.08 -17.61 -33.10
CA PRO A 130 -6.95 -18.53 -33.83
C PRO A 130 -8.32 -17.95 -34.20
N LYS A 131 -8.79 -16.90 -33.53
CA LYS A 131 -10.05 -16.24 -33.89
C LYS A 131 -9.87 -15.22 -35.03
N GLY A 132 -8.64 -14.97 -35.48
CA GLY A 132 -8.37 -14.07 -36.60
C GLY A 132 -8.73 -12.61 -36.31
N SER A 133 -8.94 -11.83 -37.36
CA SER A 133 -9.17 -10.39 -37.28
C SER A 133 -10.61 -10.01 -36.91
N LEU A 134 -10.75 -8.94 -36.13
CA LEU A 134 -12.02 -8.42 -35.61
C LEU A 134 -13.01 -8.08 -36.73
N ASP A 135 -12.53 -7.62 -37.89
CA ASP A 135 -13.38 -7.28 -39.04
C ASP A 135 -14.22 -8.47 -39.57
N LYS A 136 -13.81 -9.71 -39.26
CA LYS A 136 -14.57 -10.94 -39.57
C LYS A 136 -15.70 -11.23 -38.59
N HIS A 137 -15.73 -10.54 -37.45
CA HIS A 137 -16.71 -10.73 -36.36
C HIS A 137 -17.73 -9.61 -36.24
N ILE A 138 -17.62 -8.54 -37.04
CA ILE A 138 -18.43 -7.31 -36.92
C ILE A 138 -19.25 -6.99 -38.19
N THR A 139 -19.54 -7.97 -39.05
CA THR A 139 -19.98 -7.74 -40.45
C THR A 139 -21.47 -7.40 -40.66
N ASP A 140 -22.33 -7.49 -39.64
CA ASP A 140 -23.67 -6.89 -39.64
C ASP A 140 -24.19 -6.61 -38.21
N ALA A 141 -25.30 -5.88 -38.06
CA ALA A 141 -25.89 -5.58 -36.75
C ALA A 141 -26.37 -6.83 -35.98
N SER A 142 -26.50 -7.99 -36.62
CA SER A 142 -26.90 -9.30 -36.08
C SER A 142 -25.74 -10.30 -35.91
N CYS A 143 -24.49 -9.91 -36.11
CA CYS A 143 -23.30 -10.78 -36.26
C CYS A 143 -22.85 -11.64 -35.06
N GLY A 144 -23.68 -11.81 -34.04
CA GLY A 144 -23.47 -12.79 -32.97
C GLY A 144 -22.64 -12.34 -31.77
N LEU A 145 -21.93 -11.20 -31.81
CA LEU A 145 -21.28 -10.64 -30.62
C LEU A 145 -22.27 -9.84 -29.77
N GLU A 146 -22.42 -10.25 -28.51
CA GLU A 146 -23.20 -9.51 -27.52
C GLU A 146 -22.52 -8.18 -27.16
N TRP A 147 -23.28 -7.20 -26.67
CA TRP A 147 -22.75 -5.88 -26.31
C TRP A 147 -21.58 -5.98 -25.34
N ARG A 148 -21.66 -6.88 -24.36
CA ARG A 148 -20.60 -7.09 -23.37
C ARG A 148 -19.26 -7.46 -24.01
N GLU A 149 -19.27 -8.37 -24.99
CA GLU A 149 -18.06 -8.78 -25.71
C GLU A 149 -17.51 -7.60 -26.54
N ARG A 150 -18.40 -6.86 -27.23
CA ARG A 150 -18.02 -5.64 -27.98
C ARG A 150 -17.38 -4.61 -27.05
N TYR A 151 -17.95 -4.40 -25.88
CA TYR A 151 -17.46 -3.45 -24.89
C TYR A 151 -16.09 -3.87 -24.31
N GLN A 152 -15.88 -5.16 -24.05
CA GLN A 152 -14.58 -5.69 -23.64
C GLN A 152 -13.52 -5.53 -24.72
N ILE A 153 -13.89 -5.74 -25.99
CA ILE A 153 -13.02 -5.50 -27.14
C ILE A 153 -12.63 -4.02 -27.22
N ILE A 154 -13.58 -3.09 -27.09
CA ILE A 154 -13.29 -1.64 -27.08
C ILE A 154 -12.29 -1.31 -25.96
N ASN A 155 -12.55 -1.76 -24.72
CA ASN A 155 -11.66 -1.53 -23.59
C ASN A 155 -10.25 -2.06 -23.83
N GLY A 156 -10.12 -3.29 -24.34
CA GLY A 156 -8.80 -3.89 -24.60
C GLY A 156 -8.01 -3.17 -25.70
N ILE A 157 -8.69 -2.66 -26.74
CA ILE A 157 -8.05 -1.83 -27.78
C ILE A 157 -7.55 -0.51 -27.17
N CYS A 158 -8.35 0.14 -26.33
CA CYS A 158 -7.96 1.37 -25.65
C CYS A 158 -6.75 1.15 -24.72
N ASP A 159 -6.74 0.09 -23.91
CA ASP A 159 -5.60 -0.26 -23.04
C ASP A 159 -4.33 -0.53 -23.85
N GLY A 160 -4.44 -1.27 -24.96
CA GLY A 160 -3.31 -1.52 -25.87
C GLY A 160 -2.76 -0.25 -26.52
N LEU A 161 -3.65 0.65 -26.96
CA LEU A 161 -3.25 1.91 -27.59
C LEU A 161 -2.63 2.88 -26.58
N TYR A 162 -3.15 2.93 -25.35
CA TYR A 162 -2.58 3.73 -24.28
C TYR A 162 -1.14 3.31 -24.00
N TYR A 163 -0.89 2.00 -23.90
CA TYR A 163 0.46 1.47 -23.74
C TYR A 163 1.40 1.90 -24.88
N LEU A 164 0.95 1.81 -26.15
CA LEU A 164 1.75 2.24 -27.29
C LEU A 164 2.11 3.72 -27.20
N HIS A 165 1.15 4.58 -26.86
CA HIS A 165 1.39 6.02 -26.73
C HIS A 165 2.34 6.35 -25.56
N GLN A 166 2.25 5.64 -24.43
CA GLN A 166 3.22 5.75 -23.32
C GLN A 166 4.64 5.33 -23.72
N LYS A 167 4.77 4.39 -24.66
CA LYS A 167 6.06 4.01 -25.26
C LYS A 167 6.49 4.90 -26.43
N HIS A 168 5.78 6.00 -26.65
CA HIS A 168 5.98 6.92 -27.78
C HIS A 168 5.88 6.24 -29.15
N ILE A 169 5.03 5.22 -29.30
CA ILE A 169 4.77 4.51 -30.56
C ILE A 169 3.47 5.01 -31.16
N VAL A 170 3.51 5.47 -32.42
CA VAL A 170 2.32 5.81 -33.22
C VAL A 170 2.11 4.70 -34.25
N HIS A 171 0.93 4.08 -34.26
CA HIS A 171 0.66 2.85 -35.01
C HIS A 171 0.46 3.10 -36.52
N LEU A 172 -0.31 4.14 -36.87
CA LEU A 172 -0.58 4.64 -38.24
C LEU A 172 -1.40 3.75 -39.19
N ASP A 173 -1.65 2.49 -38.84
CA ASP A 173 -2.57 1.62 -39.59
C ASP A 173 -3.57 0.88 -38.68
N LEU A 174 -4.11 1.58 -37.68
CA LEU A 174 -5.17 1.02 -36.85
C LEU A 174 -6.45 0.86 -37.69
N LYS A 175 -6.95 -0.36 -37.76
CA LYS A 175 -8.21 -0.75 -38.40
C LYS A 175 -8.70 -2.06 -37.80
N THR A 176 -9.99 -2.38 -38.00
CA THR A 176 -10.60 -3.62 -37.48
C THR A 176 -9.91 -4.89 -38.03
N GLY A 177 -9.35 -4.83 -39.23
CA GLY A 177 -8.53 -5.93 -39.79
C GLY A 177 -7.17 -6.17 -39.09
N ASN A 178 -6.67 -5.17 -38.36
CA ASN A 178 -5.40 -5.24 -37.62
C ASN A 178 -5.60 -5.45 -36.11
N ILE A 179 -6.84 -5.65 -35.66
CA ILE A 179 -7.14 -6.12 -34.30
C ILE A 179 -7.40 -7.61 -34.38
N LEU A 180 -6.49 -8.42 -33.85
CA LEU A 180 -6.64 -9.88 -33.82
C LEU A 180 -7.24 -10.32 -32.49
N LEU A 181 -7.97 -11.44 -32.50
CA LEU A 181 -8.64 -11.99 -31.32
C LEU A 181 -8.01 -13.33 -30.91
N ASP A 182 -7.79 -13.50 -29.62
CA ASP A 182 -7.35 -14.78 -29.06
C ASP A 182 -8.54 -15.73 -28.79
N ASN A 183 -8.27 -16.89 -28.19
CA ASN A 183 -9.31 -17.88 -27.87
C ASN A 183 -10.40 -17.36 -26.92
N ASN A 184 -10.09 -16.35 -26.11
CA ASN A 184 -10.97 -15.75 -25.12
C ASN A 184 -11.61 -14.44 -25.61
N MET A 185 -11.53 -14.15 -26.91
CA MET A 185 -12.02 -12.90 -27.52
C MET A 185 -11.32 -11.63 -27.02
N ILE A 186 -10.12 -11.76 -26.44
CA ILE A 186 -9.31 -10.61 -26.02
C ILE A 186 -8.67 -9.97 -27.26
N PRO A 187 -8.80 -8.65 -27.46
CA PRO A 187 -8.24 -7.97 -28.62
C PRO A 187 -6.74 -7.74 -28.47
N LYS A 188 -6.01 -7.93 -29.57
CA LYS A 188 -4.57 -7.67 -29.71
C LYS A 188 -4.28 -6.85 -30.95
N ILE A 189 -3.66 -5.67 -30.75
CA ILE A 189 -3.23 -4.78 -31.84
C ILE A 189 -2.05 -5.42 -32.59
N SER A 190 -2.14 -5.45 -33.92
CA SER A 190 -1.20 -6.11 -34.82
C SER A 190 -0.79 -5.22 -36.01
N ASP A 191 0.21 -5.67 -36.76
CA ASP A 191 0.70 -5.05 -38.00
C ASP A 191 1.37 -3.68 -37.81
N PHE A 192 2.62 -3.72 -37.32
CA PHE A 192 3.44 -2.53 -37.04
C PHE A 192 4.23 -2.02 -38.25
N GLY A 193 3.95 -2.50 -39.46
CA GLY A 193 4.75 -2.20 -40.66
C GLY A 193 4.76 -0.72 -41.07
N LEU A 194 3.76 0.06 -40.63
CA LEU A 194 3.71 1.51 -40.83
C LEU A 194 4.04 2.32 -39.57
N SER A 195 4.21 1.67 -38.42
CA SER A 195 4.38 2.32 -37.13
C SER A 195 5.71 3.08 -37.02
N ARG A 196 5.74 4.03 -36.09
CA ARG A 196 6.91 4.87 -35.81
C ARG A 196 7.06 5.03 -34.31
N CYS A 197 8.26 4.85 -33.76
CA CYS A 197 8.54 5.38 -32.41
C CYS A 197 9.12 6.80 -32.50
N PHE A 198 8.57 7.71 -31.71
CA PHE A 198 9.11 9.04 -31.50
C PHE A 198 10.25 9.01 -30.48
N ASP A 199 11.19 9.93 -30.61
CA ASP A 199 12.18 10.21 -29.56
C ASP A 199 11.51 10.97 -28.40
N GLU A 200 12.10 10.95 -27.20
CA GLU A 200 11.47 11.46 -25.96
C GLU A 200 10.96 12.91 -26.05
N ASN A 201 11.59 13.75 -26.88
CA ASN A 201 11.22 15.15 -27.08
C ASN A 201 10.36 15.40 -28.34
N GLN A 202 10.07 14.37 -29.13
CA GLN A 202 9.38 14.50 -30.40
C GLN A 202 7.88 14.28 -30.21
N THR A 203 7.08 15.32 -30.47
CA THR A 203 5.60 15.27 -30.35
C THR A 203 4.88 15.19 -31.71
N ARG A 204 5.60 15.46 -32.80
CA ARG A 204 5.09 15.42 -34.17
C ARG A 204 6.20 15.13 -35.18
N THR A 205 5.83 14.57 -36.33
CA THR A 205 6.72 14.47 -37.50
C THR A 205 5.96 14.69 -38.81
N ILE A 206 6.67 15.01 -39.90
CA ILE A 206 6.07 15.23 -41.22
C ILE A 206 6.44 14.04 -42.12
N ALA A 207 5.42 13.35 -42.64
CA ALA A 207 5.63 12.22 -43.53
C ALA A 207 5.92 12.67 -44.97
N SER A 208 6.81 11.94 -45.63
CA SER A 208 7.11 12.17 -47.06
C SER A 208 5.98 11.72 -47.99
N LYS A 209 5.15 10.77 -47.56
CA LYS A 209 3.98 10.23 -48.27
C LYS A 209 2.85 9.92 -47.30
N VAL A 210 1.61 10.03 -47.76
CA VAL A 210 0.42 9.55 -47.03
C VAL A 210 0.41 8.02 -47.11
N ILE A 211 0.36 7.35 -45.96
CA ILE A 211 0.41 5.88 -45.80
C ILE A 211 -0.68 5.42 -44.82
N GLY A 212 -1.22 4.21 -44.99
CA GLY A 212 -2.27 3.65 -44.13
C GLY A 212 -3.60 3.46 -44.87
N THR A 213 -4.60 2.92 -44.17
CA THR A 213 -5.84 2.44 -44.78
C THR A 213 -6.90 3.55 -44.91
N MET A 214 -7.35 3.81 -46.14
CA MET A 214 -8.43 4.78 -46.43
C MET A 214 -9.69 4.46 -45.63
N GLY A 215 -10.28 5.49 -45.00
CA GLY A 215 -11.41 5.37 -44.06
C GLY A 215 -11.00 5.51 -42.59
N TYR A 216 -9.76 5.14 -42.23
CA TYR A 216 -9.22 5.27 -40.86
C TYR A 216 -8.18 6.39 -40.73
N LEU A 217 -7.80 7.03 -41.84
CA LEU A 217 -6.79 8.10 -41.86
C LEU A 217 -7.32 9.42 -41.33
N ALA A 218 -6.56 10.03 -40.42
CA ALA A 218 -6.87 11.32 -39.83
C ALA A 218 -6.76 12.49 -40.86
N PRO A 219 -7.67 13.48 -40.83
CA PRO A 219 -7.70 14.59 -41.79
C PRO A 219 -6.41 15.40 -41.88
N GLU A 220 -5.74 15.66 -40.76
CA GLU A 220 -4.48 16.40 -40.70
C GLU A 220 -3.32 15.64 -41.37
N PHE A 221 -3.38 14.31 -41.34
CA PHE A 221 -2.39 13.48 -42.00
C PHE A 221 -2.57 13.48 -43.53
N CYS A 222 -3.81 13.52 -44.01
CA CYS A 222 -4.11 13.65 -45.44
C CYS A 222 -3.79 15.04 -46.01
N SER A 223 -4.06 16.11 -45.24
CA SER A 223 -3.95 17.49 -45.71
C SER A 223 -2.53 18.05 -45.62
N VAL A 224 -1.87 17.91 -44.46
CA VAL A 224 -0.55 18.52 -44.19
C VAL A 224 0.53 17.48 -43.84
N ARG A 225 0.24 16.18 -43.97
CA ARG A 225 1.17 15.05 -43.75
C ARG A 225 1.75 14.99 -42.34
N GLN A 226 1.04 15.56 -41.37
CA GLN A 226 1.48 15.59 -39.97
C GLN A 226 1.09 14.30 -39.26
N ILE A 227 2.07 13.63 -38.64
CA ILE A 227 1.89 12.45 -37.79
C ILE A 227 1.96 12.88 -36.33
N THR A 228 0.95 12.48 -35.54
CA THR A 228 0.92 12.63 -34.09
C THR A 228 0.21 11.42 -33.46
N VAL A 229 0.31 11.25 -32.14
CA VAL A 229 -0.51 10.27 -31.40
C VAL A 229 -2.02 10.48 -31.61
N LYS A 230 -2.46 11.72 -31.90
CA LYS A 230 -3.87 12.04 -32.20
C LYS A 230 -4.35 11.49 -33.53
N SER A 231 -3.44 11.10 -34.42
CA SER A 231 -3.79 10.43 -35.67
C SER A 231 -4.30 9.01 -35.40
N ASP A 232 -3.73 8.29 -34.43
CA ASP A 232 -4.25 6.99 -33.98
C ASP A 232 -5.59 7.11 -33.24
N ILE A 233 -5.81 8.23 -32.51
CA ILE A 233 -7.08 8.50 -31.83
C ILE A 233 -8.23 8.64 -32.84
N TYR A 234 -7.98 9.26 -33.99
CA TYR A 234 -8.99 9.32 -35.05
C TYR A 234 -9.33 7.92 -35.58
N SER A 235 -8.31 7.09 -35.85
CA SER A 235 -8.50 5.70 -36.29
C SER A 235 -9.24 4.86 -35.23
N LEU A 236 -8.98 5.09 -33.94
CA LEU A 236 -9.70 4.46 -32.83
C LEU A 236 -11.19 4.83 -32.87
N GLY A 237 -11.54 6.09 -33.11
CA GLY A 237 -12.93 6.52 -33.29
C GLY A 237 -13.64 5.75 -34.40
N THR A 238 -12.99 5.58 -35.56
CA THR A 238 -13.52 4.76 -36.66
C THR A 238 -13.69 3.29 -36.28
N ILE A 239 -12.76 2.70 -35.52
CA ILE A 239 -12.87 1.32 -35.05
C ILE A 239 -14.05 1.15 -34.08
N ILE A 240 -14.20 2.08 -33.13
CA ILE A 240 -15.28 2.02 -32.13
C ILE A 240 -16.65 2.10 -32.82
N ILE A 241 -16.84 3.01 -33.79
CA ILE A 241 -18.12 3.09 -34.50
C ILE A 241 -18.41 1.85 -35.33
N GLU A 242 -17.40 1.22 -35.95
CA GLU A 242 -17.56 -0.07 -36.64
C GLU A 242 -17.95 -1.19 -35.68
N ILE A 243 -17.37 -1.24 -34.47
CA ILE A 243 -17.75 -2.22 -33.44
C ILE A 243 -19.20 -2.01 -32.97
N ILE A 244 -19.60 -0.76 -32.76
CA ILE A 244 -20.95 -0.44 -32.27
C ILE A 244 -22.01 -0.71 -33.35
N THR A 245 -21.76 -0.31 -34.59
CA THR A 245 -22.76 -0.36 -35.66
C THR A 245 -22.73 -1.67 -36.45
N GLY A 246 -21.57 -2.33 -36.53
CA GLY A 246 -21.34 -3.45 -37.44
C GLY A 246 -21.31 -3.05 -38.93
N GLU A 247 -21.27 -1.75 -39.23
CA GLU A 247 -21.24 -1.23 -40.60
C GLU A 247 -19.83 -0.66 -40.89
N LYS A 248 -19.24 -1.00 -42.04
CA LYS A 248 -17.96 -0.42 -42.49
C LYS A 248 -18.19 0.98 -43.08
N GLY A 249 -17.48 2.00 -42.58
CA GLY A 249 -17.50 3.37 -43.11
C GLY A 249 -18.14 4.42 -42.19
N TYR A 250 -18.56 5.56 -42.77
CA TYR A 250 -19.25 6.63 -42.03
C TYR A 250 -20.69 6.21 -41.71
N ALA A 251 -20.87 5.55 -40.57
CA ALA A 251 -22.19 5.23 -40.05
C ALA A 251 -22.82 6.50 -39.43
N ASP A 252 -24.13 6.67 -39.62
CA ASP A 252 -24.89 7.79 -39.04
C ASP A 252 -25.03 7.57 -37.53
N VAL A 253 -24.25 8.34 -36.77
CA VAL A 253 -24.21 8.32 -35.31
C VAL A 253 -25.60 8.63 -34.70
N ALA A 254 -26.44 9.39 -35.40
CA ALA A 254 -27.73 9.85 -34.88
C ALA A 254 -28.71 8.70 -34.54
N ASN A 255 -28.58 7.54 -35.20
CA ASN A 255 -29.52 6.43 -35.05
C ASN A 255 -28.95 5.25 -34.23
N VAL A 256 -27.72 5.37 -33.71
CA VAL A 256 -27.02 4.28 -33.00
C VAL A 256 -27.67 3.95 -31.66
N ILE A 257 -27.97 4.97 -30.86
CA ILE A 257 -28.58 4.82 -29.53
C ILE A 257 -29.97 4.20 -29.67
N GLU A 258 -30.79 4.66 -30.63
CA GLU A 258 -32.14 4.13 -30.87
C GLU A 258 -32.10 2.65 -31.31
N ARG A 259 -31.16 2.26 -32.18
CA ARG A 259 -30.98 0.86 -32.60
C ARG A 259 -30.60 -0.06 -31.44
N TRP A 260 -29.68 0.38 -30.58
CA TRP A 260 -29.27 -0.39 -29.40
C TRP A 260 -30.36 -0.41 -28.31
N SER A 261 -31.09 0.69 -28.12
CA SER A 261 -32.26 0.75 -27.21
C SER A 261 -33.30 -0.31 -27.61
N ASN A 262 -33.69 -0.35 -28.89
CA ASN A 262 -34.64 -1.35 -29.40
C ASN A 262 -34.12 -2.80 -29.30
N ARG A 263 -32.79 -3.00 -29.38
CA ARG A 263 -32.16 -4.33 -29.29
C ARG A 263 -32.05 -4.82 -27.84
N LEU A 264 -31.83 -3.92 -26.90
CA LEU A 264 -31.62 -4.21 -25.47
C LEU A 264 -32.94 -4.33 -24.68
N GLU A 265 -34.03 -3.70 -25.14
CA GLU A 265 -35.38 -3.74 -24.54
C GLU A 265 -35.97 -5.15 -24.31
N LYS A 266 -35.34 -6.21 -24.84
CA LYS A 266 -35.79 -7.61 -24.65
C LYS A 266 -35.06 -8.41 -23.56
N SER A 267 -33.95 -7.93 -22.93
CA SER A 267 -33.20 -8.79 -21.99
C SER A 267 -32.12 -8.14 -21.07
N GLN A 268 -32.44 -7.11 -20.25
CA GLN A 268 -31.61 -6.47 -19.16
C GLN A 268 -30.89 -5.13 -19.54
N PRO A 269 -30.18 -4.45 -18.59
CA PRO A 269 -30.53 -3.22 -17.84
C PRO A 269 -29.92 -1.90 -18.39
N ASP A 270 -30.37 -0.75 -17.88
CA ASP A 270 -30.03 0.64 -18.28
C ASP A 270 -28.51 0.93 -18.49
N THR A 271 -27.63 0.24 -17.76
CA THR A 271 -26.15 0.41 -17.83
C THR A 271 -25.54 0.09 -19.19
N GLN A 272 -26.08 -0.89 -19.94
CA GLN A 272 -25.53 -1.20 -21.28
C GLN A 272 -25.84 -0.08 -22.27
N LEU A 273 -26.99 0.59 -22.11
CA LEU A 273 -27.36 1.72 -22.94
C LEU A 273 -26.47 2.94 -22.63
N GLU A 274 -26.12 3.16 -21.36
CA GLU A 274 -25.15 4.17 -20.94
C GLU A 274 -23.75 3.90 -21.53
N GLN A 275 -23.29 2.64 -21.53
CA GLN A 275 -22.04 2.26 -22.19
C GLN A 275 -22.07 2.56 -23.69
N VAL A 276 -23.20 2.28 -24.38
CA VAL A 276 -23.38 2.62 -25.80
C VAL A 276 -23.31 4.14 -25.99
N GLN A 277 -23.95 4.92 -25.12
CA GLN A 277 -23.93 6.39 -25.16
C GLN A 277 -22.50 6.94 -25.01
N VAL A 278 -21.77 6.52 -23.97
CA VAL A 278 -20.39 6.98 -23.75
C VAL A 278 -19.46 6.59 -24.89
N CYS A 279 -19.57 5.36 -25.42
CA CYS A 279 -18.79 5.00 -26.61
C CYS A 279 -19.15 5.86 -27.82
N THR A 280 -20.40 6.29 -27.96
CA THR A 280 -20.87 7.15 -29.05
C THR A 280 -20.31 8.57 -28.93
N GLU A 281 -20.27 9.14 -27.73
CA GLU A 281 -19.65 10.45 -27.49
C GLU A 281 -18.14 10.42 -27.77
N ILE A 282 -17.46 9.37 -27.30
CA ILE A 282 -16.03 9.16 -27.55
C ILE A 282 -15.76 9.14 -29.06
N VAL A 283 -16.61 8.48 -29.86
CA VAL A 283 -16.50 8.47 -31.33
C VAL A 283 -16.58 9.89 -31.88
N ILE A 284 -17.59 10.67 -31.46
CA ILE A 284 -17.79 12.05 -31.96
C ILE A 284 -16.55 12.90 -31.73
N GLU A 285 -15.98 12.84 -30.52
CA GLU A 285 -14.79 13.63 -30.18
C GLU A 285 -13.53 13.11 -30.86
N CYS A 286 -13.35 11.79 -30.97
CA CYS A 286 -12.22 11.19 -31.69
C CYS A 286 -12.22 11.56 -33.17
N SER A 287 -13.40 11.74 -33.76
CA SER A 287 -13.58 12.13 -35.16
C SER A 287 -13.46 13.63 -35.43
N ASP A 288 -13.16 14.47 -34.42
CA ASP A 288 -12.99 15.92 -34.62
C ASP A 288 -11.85 16.19 -35.64
N PHE A 289 -12.10 17.10 -36.59
CA PHE A 289 -11.14 17.49 -37.62
C PHE A 289 -9.91 18.18 -37.02
N ASN A 290 -10.05 18.84 -35.87
CA ASN A 290 -8.96 19.44 -35.13
C ASN A 290 -8.34 18.41 -34.16
N PRO A 291 -7.09 17.97 -34.38
CA PRO A 291 -6.46 16.97 -33.51
C PRO A 291 -6.30 17.42 -32.05
N ALA A 292 -6.30 18.72 -31.77
CA ALA A 292 -6.22 19.25 -30.40
C ALA A 292 -7.51 19.07 -29.59
N ARG A 293 -8.65 18.88 -30.26
CA ARG A 293 -9.96 18.67 -29.62
C ARG A 293 -10.26 17.19 -29.35
N ARG A 294 -9.56 16.29 -30.02
CA ARG A 294 -9.68 14.85 -29.75
C ARG A 294 -9.20 14.55 -28.33
N PRO A 295 -9.84 13.64 -27.58
CA PRO A 295 -9.38 13.25 -26.26
C PRO A 295 -8.02 12.52 -26.34
N ASP A 296 -7.32 12.41 -25.22
CA ASP A 296 -6.21 11.47 -25.10
C ASP A 296 -6.71 10.09 -24.64
N THR A 297 -5.88 9.06 -24.80
CA THR A 297 -6.28 7.68 -24.49
C THR A 297 -6.58 7.46 -23.00
N ASN A 298 -6.01 8.26 -22.10
CA ASN A 298 -6.28 8.16 -20.67
C ASN A 298 -7.68 8.69 -20.33
N ASN A 299 -8.07 9.82 -20.93
CA ASN A 299 -9.42 10.38 -20.84
C ASN A 299 -10.47 9.38 -21.36
N ILE A 300 -10.22 8.76 -22.52
CA ILE A 300 -11.09 7.73 -23.10
C ILE A 300 -11.26 6.55 -22.13
N ILE A 301 -10.16 6.00 -21.60
CA ILE A 301 -10.18 4.87 -20.67
C ILE A 301 -10.95 5.21 -19.38
N ASN A 302 -10.77 6.41 -18.83
CA ASN A 302 -11.46 6.82 -17.61
C ASN A 302 -12.98 6.91 -17.83
N ARG A 303 -13.41 7.45 -18.97
CA ARG A 303 -14.85 7.49 -19.35
C ARG A 303 -15.43 6.09 -19.54
N LEU A 304 -14.71 5.18 -20.18
CA LEU A 304 -15.14 3.78 -20.31
C LEU A 304 -15.15 3.03 -18.97
N ARG A 305 -14.32 3.41 -18.01
CA ARG A 305 -14.32 2.81 -16.65
C ARG A 305 -15.47 3.31 -15.79
N ALA A 306 -15.87 4.58 -15.96
CA ALA A 306 -16.98 5.18 -15.22
C ALA A 306 -18.33 4.48 -15.47
N THR A 307 -18.53 3.88 -16.65
CA THR A 307 -19.77 3.16 -17.02
C THR A 307 -19.77 1.66 -16.68
N LYS A 308 -18.77 1.17 -15.91
CA LYS A 308 -18.74 -0.23 -15.45
C LYS A 308 -19.61 -0.40 -14.21
N ASN A 309 -20.48 -1.40 -14.21
CA ASN A 309 -21.32 -1.76 -13.06
C ASN A 309 -20.48 -1.94 -11.78
N ALA A 310 -21.03 -1.48 -10.65
CA ALA A 310 -20.48 -1.65 -9.31
C ALA A 310 -20.14 -3.13 -8.97
N ASP A 311 -20.76 -4.12 -9.62
CA ASP A 311 -20.47 -5.55 -9.44
C ASP A 311 -19.23 -6.07 -10.20
N GLU A 312 -18.90 -5.53 -11.38
CA GLU A 312 -17.66 -5.89 -12.11
C GLU A 312 -16.45 -5.16 -11.51
N PHE A 313 -16.64 -3.88 -11.11
CA PHE A 313 -15.65 -3.14 -10.35
C PHE A 313 -15.45 -3.74 -8.94
N ALA A 314 -16.50 -4.27 -8.30
CA ALA A 314 -16.40 -5.04 -7.07
C ALA A 314 -15.70 -6.40 -7.22
N THR A 315 -15.47 -6.91 -8.43
CA THR A 315 -14.73 -8.16 -8.64
C THR A 315 -13.21 -7.89 -8.73
N GLU A 316 -12.81 -6.81 -9.40
CA GLU A 316 -11.41 -6.32 -9.36
C GLU A 316 -11.04 -5.70 -7.99
N LEU A 317 -11.96 -4.95 -7.37
CA LEU A 317 -11.82 -4.48 -5.99
C LEU A 317 -12.01 -5.59 -4.95
N LYS A 318 -12.67 -6.72 -5.25
CA LYS A 318 -12.70 -7.88 -4.33
C LYS A 318 -11.30 -8.46 -4.16
N CYS A 319 -10.50 -8.56 -5.23
CA CYS A 319 -9.14 -9.08 -5.11
C CYS A 319 -8.21 -8.15 -4.31
N LEU A 320 -8.33 -6.82 -4.47
CA LEU A 320 -7.55 -5.86 -3.68
C LEU A 320 -8.08 -5.68 -2.24
N SER A 321 -9.40 -5.66 -2.06
CA SER A 321 -10.03 -5.54 -0.74
C SER A 321 -9.95 -6.84 0.08
N LEU A 322 -9.90 -8.03 -0.52
CA LEU A 322 -9.76 -9.28 0.24
C LEU A 322 -8.33 -9.54 0.75
N CYS A 323 -7.30 -8.98 0.09
CA CYS A 323 -5.95 -8.94 0.64
C CYS A 323 -5.81 -7.97 1.83
N LEU A 324 -6.59 -6.88 1.84
CA LEU A 324 -6.55 -5.86 2.92
C LEU A 324 -7.55 -6.12 4.06
N LEU A 325 -8.74 -6.68 3.77
CA LEU A 325 -9.77 -7.03 4.75
C LEU A 325 -9.44 -8.31 5.53
N GLY A 326 -8.52 -9.15 5.03
CA GLY A 326 -8.01 -10.32 5.74
C GLY A 326 -7.15 -9.96 6.97
N LYS A 327 -6.53 -8.78 6.99
CA LYS A 327 -5.81 -8.24 8.17
C LYS A 327 -6.64 -7.20 8.94
N GLY A 328 -7.45 -6.39 8.26
CA GLY A 328 -8.16 -5.27 8.90
C GLY A 328 -9.43 -5.59 9.69
N VAL A 329 -10.10 -6.74 9.47
CA VAL A 329 -11.40 -7.00 10.15
C VAL A 329 -11.24 -7.59 11.56
N VAL A 330 -10.13 -8.29 11.85
CA VAL A 330 -9.82 -8.82 13.19
C VAL A 330 -9.29 -7.71 14.11
N GLU A 331 -8.50 -6.77 13.57
CA GLU A 331 -7.93 -5.67 14.35
C GLU A 331 -8.93 -4.52 14.61
N LEU A 332 -10.01 -4.42 13.83
CA LEU A 332 -11.09 -3.44 14.06
C LEU A 332 -11.83 -3.63 15.40
N LEU A 333 -11.62 -4.75 16.09
CA LEU A 333 -12.25 -5.03 17.39
C LEU A 333 -11.28 -5.05 18.59
N GLN A 334 -9.96 -4.95 18.35
CA GLN A 334 -8.95 -4.91 19.42
C GLN A 334 -8.28 -3.54 19.62
N ILE A 335 -8.61 -2.52 18.83
CA ILE A 335 -8.00 -1.18 18.94
C ILE A 335 -8.91 -0.21 19.70
N ALA A 336 -9.27 -0.56 20.94
CA ALA A 336 -9.93 0.37 21.87
C ALA A 336 -8.95 1.08 22.82
N ASP A 337 -7.69 0.64 22.89
CA ASP A 337 -6.67 1.26 23.72
C ASP A 337 -5.42 1.54 22.88
N MET A 338 -4.80 2.71 23.10
CA MET A 338 -3.50 3.20 22.61
C MET A 338 -3.52 4.12 21.36
N LEU A 339 -3.59 5.45 21.59
CA LEU A 339 -3.34 6.51 20.59
C LEU A 339 -2.22 7.48 21.12
N PRO A 340 -1.28 8.00 20.28
CA PRO A 340 -0.37 9.10 20.63
C PRO A 340 -1.04 10.50 20.54
N ASP A 341 -0.47 11.46 21.27
CA ASP A 341 -1.01 12.78 21.64
C ASP A 341 -1.35 13.73 20.46
N ARG A 342 -2.50 14.41 20.59
CA ARG A 342 -3.05 15.41 19.67
C ARG A 342 -3.16 16.78 20.37
N GLU A 343 -2.04 17.39 20.76
CA GLU A 343 -2.08 18.69 21.47
C GLU A 343 -2.82 19.78 20.66
N THR A 344 -3.83 20.40 21.28
CA THR A 344 -4.63 21.50 20.73
C THR A 344 -4.26 22.84 21.39
N SER A 345 -4.39 23.96 20.65
CA SER A 345 -4.08 25.30 21.17
C SER A 345 -5.33 26.16 21.41
N SER A 346 -5.16 27.30 22.10
CA SER A 346 -6.24 28.26 22.41
C SER A 346 -6.57 29.25 21.28
N ASP A 347 -5.79 29.25 20.19
CA ASP A 347 -5.91 30.24 19.12
C ASP A 347 -7.15 30.01 18.25
N VAL A 348 -7.83 31.12 17.91
CA VAL A 348 -9.05 31.11 17.11
C VAL A 348 -8.92 32.04 15.91
N GLU A 349 -8.95 31.48 14.69
CA GLU A 349 -9.20 32.26 13.48
C GLU A 349 -10.70 32.62 13.41
N GLN A 350 -11.06 33.83 13.85
CA GLN A 350 -12.45 34.31 13.94
C GLN A 350 -13.21 34.31 12.59
N THR A 351 -12.49 34.29 11.46
CA THR A 351 -13.06 34.29 10.11
C THR A 351 -13.66 32.94 9.68
N LEU A 352 -13.48 31.86 10.47
CA LEU A 352 -13.88 30.49 10.11
C LEU A 352 -15.07 29.90 10.89
N ILE A 353 -15.62 30.57 11.91
CA ILE A 353 -16.57 29.92 12.83
C ILE A 353 -18.02 30.39 12.59
N ILE A 354 -18.80 29.55 11.91
CA ILE A 354 -20.24 29.76 11.67
C ILE A 354 -21.08 28.91 12.63
N GLY A 355 -22.14 29.51 13.19
CA GLY A 355 -23.29 28.74 13.70
C GLY A 355 -23.25 28.30 15.17
N TRP A 356 -22.24 28.72 15.95
CA TRP A 356 -22.08 28.38 17.37
C TRP A 356 -22.46 29.50 18.35
N THR A 357 -22.96 30.64 17.86
CA THR A 357 -23.28 31.83 18.68
C THR A 357 -24.38 31.53 19.70
N GLU A 358 -25.41 30.77 19.34
CA GLU A 358 -26.51 30.42 20.26
C GLU A 358 -26.04 29.45 21.34
N GLU A 359 -25.29 28.42 20.96
CA GLU A 359 -24.71 27.43 21.88
C GLU A 359 -23.71 28.08 22.83
N LYS A 360 -22.91 29.02 22.34
CA LYS A 360 -22.03 29.87 23.17
C LYS A 360 -22.85 30.64 24.20
N GLN A 361 -23.91 31.36 23.81
CA GLN A 361 -24.74 32.13 24.74
C GLN A 361 -25.41 31.25 25.80
N LYS A 362 -25.82 30.03 25.45
CA LYS A 362 -26.35 29.05 26.43
C LYS A 362 -25.30 28.66 27.48
N ILE A 363 -24.07 28.37 27.05
CA ILE A 363 -22.96 28.06 27.97
C ILE A 363 -22.65 29.26 28.87
N LEU A 364 -22.60 30.47 28.31
CA LEU A 364 -22.38 31.70 29.07
C LEU A 364 -23.48 31.94 30.11
N SER A 365 -24.75 31.66 29.80
CA SER A 365 -25.86 31.74 30.77
C SER A 365 -25.66 30.76 31.93
N ILE A 366 -25.33 29.50 31.64
CA ILE A 366 -25.08 28.46 32.66
C ILE A 366 -23.94 28.89 33.60
N LEU A 367 -22.84 29.41 33.03
CA LEU A 367 -21.70 29.88 33.81
C LEU A 367 -22.02 31.16 34.60
N SER A 368 -22.92 32.01 34.11
CA SER A 368 -23.39 33.24 34.77
C SER A 368 -24.32 32.96 35.95
N GLU A 369 -25.18 31.96 35.84
CA GLU A 369 -26.11 31.54 36.90
C GLU A 369 -25.40 30.83 38.04
N SER A 370 -24.24 30.23 37.75
CA SER A 370 -23.42 29.47 38.71
C SER A 370 -22.36 30.33 39.41
N ILE A 371 -22.51 31.65 39.34
CA ILE A 371 -21.51 32.61 39.79
C ILE A 371 -21.27 32.59 41.31
N THR A 372 -22.16 31.99 42.09
CA THR A 372 -22.07 31.92 43.56
C THR A 372 -21.10 30.85 44.08
N GLU A 373 -20.66 29.90 43.25
CA GLU A 373 -19.70 28.87 43.66
C GLU A 373 -18.24 29.34 43.55
N GLU A 374 -17.39 28.84 44.44
CA GLU A 374 -15.94 29.12 44.42
C GLU A 374 -15.24 28.43 43.23
N MET A 375 -15.74 27.26 42.81
CA MET A 375 -15.24 26.52 41.65
C MET A 375 -16.40 25.85 40.89
N VAL A 376 -16.53 26.15 39.60
CA VAL A 376 -17.53 25.56 38.70
C VAL A 376 -16.82 24.74 37.62
N ILE A 377 -17.17 23.46 37.47
CA ILE A 377 -16.72 22.60 36.36
C ILE A 377 -17.88 22.33 35.42
N LEU A 378 -17.79 22.80 34.18
CA LEU A 378 -18.78 22.59 33.13
C LEU A 378 -18.20 21.74 31.98
N PRO A 379 -18.62 20.48 31.85
CA PRO A 379 -18.22 19.63 30.74
C PRO A 379 -19.07 19.86 29.49
N ILE A 380 -18.42 20.02 28.34
CA ILE A 380 -18.98 20.03 26.99
C ILE A 380 -18.68 18.65 26.37
N TYR A 381 -19.71 17.90 26.02
CA TYR A 381 -19.52 16.56 25.45
C TYR A 381 -20.32 16.33 24.16
N GLY A 382 -19.83 15.42 23.33
CA GLY A 382 -20.39 15.16 22.00
C GLY A 382 -19.42 14.40 21.10
N ILE A 383 -19.87 14.02 19.92
CA ILE A 383 -19.12 13.16 18.98
C ILE A 383 -17.79 13.80 18.51
N GLY A 384 -16.84 12.99 18.04
CA GLY A 384 -15.57 13.46 17.48
C GLY A 384 -15.78 14.42 16.30
N GLY A 385 -14.94 15.45 16.15
CA GLY A 385 -15.01 16.38 15.01
C GLY A 385 -16.23 17.33 14.98
N ILE A 386 -17.09 17.30 16.01
CA ILE A 386 -18.30 18.14 16.05
C ILE A 386 -18.03 19.62 16.34
N GLY A 387 -16.85 19.98 16.86
CA GLY A 387 -16.51 21.38 17.22
C GLY A 387 -16.55 21.70 18.72
N LYS A 388 -16.40 20.71 19.61
CA LYS A 388 -16.33 20.93 21.08
C LYS A 388 -15.18 21.87 21.47
N THR A 389 -13.97 21.59 20.96
CA THR A 389 -12.78 22.41 21.16
C THR A 389 -13.01 23.82 20.64
N THR A 390 -13.58 23.97 19.45
CA THR A 390 -13.96 25.28 18.87
C THR A 390 -14.95 26.05 19.75
N LEU A 391 -15.96 25.38 20.30
CA LEU A 391 -16.91 26.01 21.22
C LEU A 391 -16.24 26.40 22.54
N ALA A 392 -15.36 25.56 23.08
CA ALA A 392 -14.57 25.88 24.27
C ALA A 392 -13.65 27.08 24.03
N GLN A 393 -12.99 27.16 22.87
CA GLN A 393 -12.17 28.32 22.47
C GLN A 393 -13.01 29.60 22.34
N LEU A 394 -14.24 29.53 21.81
CA LEU A 394 -15.15 30.68 21.70
C LEU A 394 -15.61 31.22 23.05
N VAL A 395 -15.79 30.34 24.03
CA VAL A 395 -16.13 30.71 25.41
C VAL A 395 -14.88 31.22 26.14
N PHE A 396 -13.73 30.59 25.92
CA PHE A 396 -12.44 30.97 26.50
C PHE A 396 -12.01 32.40 26.14
N ASN A 397 -12.26 32.80 24.89
CA ASN A 397 -11.93 34.12 24.37
C ASN A 397 -13.10 35.14 24.52
N ASP A 398 -14.14 34.84 25.30
CA ASP A 398 -15.28 35.75 25.45
C ASP A 398 -14.99 36.94 26.37
N PRO A 399 -15.44 38.17 26.03
CA PRO A 399 -15.27 39.34 26.88
C PRO A 399 -15.80 39.19 28.32
N GLN A 400 -16.77 38.29 28.56
CA GLN A 400 -17.27 37.99 29.89
C GLN A 400 -16.17 37.51 30.86
N PHE A 401 -15.09 36.91 30.34
CA PHE A 401 -13.98 36.40 31.13
C PHE A 401 -12.73 37.27 31.06
N GLN A 402 -12.85 38.53 30.61
CA GLN A 402 -11.71 39.45 30.48
C GLN A 402 -10.99 39.72 31.81
N ASP A 403 -11.68 39.58 32.96
CA ASP A 403 -11.12 39.72 34.30
C ASP A 403 -10.62 38.39 34.91
N TYR A 404 -10.71 37.28 34.17
CA TYR A 404 -10.15 35.98 34.55
C TYR A 404 -8.77 35.79 33.92
N THR A 405 -7.88 35.09 34.63
CA THR A 405 -6.62 34.62 34.04
C THR A 405 -6.88 33.35 33.25
N PRO A 406 -6.67 33.34 31.92
CA PRO A 406 -6.98 32.21 31.05
C PRO A 406 -5.88 31.14 31.09
N VAL A 407 -6.27 29.87 31.08
CA VAL A 407 -5.38 28.70 31.05
C VAL A 407 -5.99 27.62 30.17
N TRP A 408 -5.24 27.13 29.17
CA TRP A 408 -5.67 26.08 28.24
C TRP A 408 -4.79 24.85 28.37
N VAL A 409 -5.34 23.72 28.78
CA VAL A 409 -4.60 22.48 29.00
C VAL A 409 -5.18 21.38 28.12
N TYR A 410 -4.39 20.90 27.17
CA TYR A 410 -4.68 19.63 26.52
C TYR A 410 -4.46 18.48 27.51
N VAL A 411 -5.42 17.57 27.60
CA VAL A 411 -5.33 16.38 28.44
C VAL A 411 -5.12 15.17 27.56
N SER A 412 -3.97 14.51 27.72
CA SER A 412 -3.67 13.24 27.05
C SER A 412 -4.61 12.13 27.51
N GLN A 413 -4.63 11.02 26.78
CA GLN A 413 -5.48 9.86 27.12
C GLN A 413 -5.16 9.28 28.50
N GLU A 414 -3.89 9.33 28.89
CA GLU A 414 -3.46 8.96 30.23
C GLU A 414 -3.48 10.19 31.16
N LEU A 415 -4.34 10.18 32.17
CA LEU A 415 -4.50 11.32 33.07
C LEU A 415 -3.25 11.56 33.93
N ASN A 416 -2.43 12.53 33.54
CA ASN A 416 -1.22 12.91 34.29
C ASN A 416 -1.41 14.23 35.06
N PHE A 417 -1.64 14.13 36.37
CA PHE A 417 -1.82 15.29 37.25
C PHE A 417 -0.61 16.24 37.28
N SER A 418 0.61 15.72 37.14
CA SER A 418 1.82 16.54 37.14
C SER A 418 1.92 17.36 35.85
N GLN A 419 1.57 16.77 34.71
CA GLN A 419 1.51 17.46 33.41
C GLN A 419 0.46 18.57 33.43
N ILE A 420 -0.76 18.26 33.88
CA ILE A 420 -1.85 19.24 34.00
C ILE A 420 -1.44 20.38 34.93
N GLY A 421 -0.92 20.06 36.12
CA GLY A 421 -0.52 21.06 37.11
C GLY A 421 0.62 21.95 36.62
N ASN A 422 1.65 21.38 35.99
CA ASN A 422 2.78 22.16 35.47
C ASN A 422 2.41 22.99 34.23
N SER A 423 1.49 22.52 33.39
CA SER A 423 0.92 23.31 32.28
C SER A 423 0.20 24.55 32.80
N ILE A 424 -0.65 24.39 33.82
CA ILE A 424 -1.34 25.51 34.47
C ILE A 424 -0.34 26.50 35.08
N ILE A 425 0.66 26.02 35.81
CA ILE A 425 1.68 26.88 36.43
C ILE A 425 2.44 27.69 35.37
N THR A 426 2.81 27.02 34.27
CA THR A 426 3.58 27.65 33.20
C THR A 426 2.82 28.79 32.56
N GLN A 427 1.52 28.61 32.28
CA GLN A 427 0.66 29.65 31.71
C GLN A 427 0.33 30.78 32.70
N LEU A 428 0.26 30.50 34.01
CA LEU A 428 -0.01 31.53 35.02
C LEU A 428 1.22 32.34 35.44
N THR A 429 2.42 31.93 35.05
CA THR A 429 3.67 32.56 35.49
C THR A 429 4.61 32.95 34.36
N ASP A 430 4.31 32.60 33.11
CA ASP A 430 5.18 32.70 31.93
C ASP A 430 6.58 32.10 32.16
N LYS A 431 6.68 31.12 33.05
CA LYS A 431 7.93 30.45 33.45
C LYS A 431 7.69 28.96 33.50
N ILE A 432 8.53 28.19 32.81
CA ILE A 432 8.46 26.72 32.79
C ILE A 432 8.61 26.20 34.23
N GLY A 433 7.49 25.80 34.82
CA GLY A 433 7.44 25.28 36.17
C GLY A 433 7.66 23.78 36.14
N ASN A 434 8.91 23.31 36.22
CA ASN A 434 9.17 21.88 36.43
C ASN A 434 9.13 21.51 37.91
N ILE A 435 7.91 21.36 38.43
CA ILE A 435 7.69 20.91 39.80
C ILE A 435 7.44 19.40 39.79
N SER A 436 8.37 18.63 40.36
CA SER A 436 8.40 17.16 40.27
C SER A 436 7.67 16.45 41.42
N THR A 437 7.47 17.12 42.57
CA THR A 437 6.79 16.52 43.72
C THR A 437 5.36 17.04 43.87
N LYS A 438 4.40 16.12 44.05
CA LYS A 438 2.97 16.43 44.22
C LYS A 438 2.70 17.46 45.32
N GLN A 439 3.45 17.42 46.42
CA GLN A 439 3.32 18.40 47.51
C GLN A 439 3.76 19.81 47.10
N MET A 440 4.89 19.95 46.41
CA MET A 440 5.35 21.26 45.92
C MET A 440 4.42 21.79 44.81
N LEU A 441 3.90 20.90 43.96
CA LEU A 441 2.96 21.25 42.90
C LEU A 441 1.65 21.77 43.49
N HIS A 442 1.11 21.06 44.48
CA HIS A 442 -0.08 21.51 45.21
C HIS A 442 0.17 22.84 45.94
N GLN A 443 1.31 22.99 46.61
CA GLN A 443 1.66 24.24 47.31
C GLN A 443 1.76 25.41 46.32
N ARG A 444 2.38 25.19 45.16
CA ARG A 444 2.54 26.23 44.15
C ARG A 444 1.22 26.62 43.49
N LEU A 445 0.39 25.64 43.11
CA LEU A 445 -0.94 25.91 42.60
C LEU A 445 -1.78 26.67 43.63
N LYS A 446 -1.72 26.27 44.91
CA LYS A 446 -2.40 26.96 46.00
C LYS A 446 -1.99 28.44 46.11
N GLU A 447 -0.70 28.75 45.96
CA GLU A 447 -0.19 30.13 45.96
C GLU A 447 -0.64 30.92 44.72
N LEU A 448 -0.56 30.30 43.53
CA LEU A 448 -0.90 30.96 42.26
C LEU A 448 -2.40 31.19 42.10
N PHE A 449 -3.21 30.29 42.66
CA PHE A 449 -4.67 30.37 42.66
C PHE A 449 -5.20 31.35 43.73
N PHE A 450 -4.41 31.64 44.78
CA PHE A 450 -4.87 32.47 45.89
C PHE A 450 -5.24 33.89 45.45
N GLY A 451 -6.50 34.28 45.72
CA GLY A 451 -7.05 35.61 45.44
C GLY A 451 -7.31 35.90 43.95
N LYS A 452 -7.11 34.93 43.05
CA LYS A 452 -7.29 35.12 41.60
C LYS A 452 -8.62 34.58 41.08
N ARG A 453 -9.06 35.13 39.95
CA ARG A 453 -10.13 34.58 39.09
C ARG A 453 -9.45 33.85 37.94
N ILE A 454 -9.72 32.55 37.77
CA ILE A 454 -9.01 31.72 36.79
C ILE A 454 -10.00 30.95 35.93
N LEU A 455 -9.80 31.00 34.61
CA LEU A 455 -10.54 30.23 33.63
C LEU A 455 -9.63 29.14 33.10
N ILE A 456 -9.99 27.88 33.30
CA ILE A 456 -9.22 26.71 32.89
C ILE A 456 -10.01 25.94 31.84
N VAL A 457 -9.41 25.60 30.72
CA VAL A 457 -9.94 24.62 29.77
C VAL A 457 -9.13 23.35 29.88
N LEU A 458 -9.80 22.22 30.08
CA LEU A 458 -9.23 20.87 29.97
C LEU A 458 -9.78 20.25 28.69
N ASP A 459 -8.99 20.28 27.61
CA ASP A 459 -9.42 19.81 26.30
C ASP A 459 -9.15 18.30 26.12
N ASP A 460 -10.16 17.58 25.62
CA ASP A 460 -10.17 16.16 25.28
C ASP A 460 -9.90 15.21 26.46
N LEU A 461 -10.66 15.31 27.55
CA LEU A 461 -10.51 14.44 28.73
C LEU A 461 -11.07 13.02 28.51
N TRP A 462 -10.27 11.98 28.81
CA TRP A 462 -10.58 10.55 28.57
C TRP A 462 -10.75 9.67 29.83
N GLU A 463 -10.32 10.10 31.02
CA GLU A 463 -10.32 9.27 32.24
C GLU A 463 -11.72 8.73 32.62
N GLU A 464 -11.84 7.47 33.06
CA GLU A 464 -13.13 6.87 33.46
C GLU A 464 -13.25 6.58 34.97
N ASN A 465 -12.11 6.55 35.68
CA ASN A 465 -12.00 6.19 37.09
C ASN A 465 -12.50 7.33 38.01
N PRO A 466 -13.59 7.12 38.77
CA PRO A 466 -14.15 8.15 39.66
C PRO A 466 -13.16 8.69 40.70
N LYS A 467 -12.24 7.85 41.19
CA LYS A 467 -11.24 8.25 42.19
C LYS A 467 -10.23 9.25 41.66
N GLU A 468 -9.96 9.22 40.35
CA GLU A 468 -9.03 10.15 39.72
C GLU A 468 -9.70 11.52 39.48
N PHE A 469 -11.01 11.56 39.22
CA PHE A 469 -11.75 12.83 39.18
C PHE A 469 -11.74 13.55 40.52
N ASP A 470 -11.89 12.82 41.64
CA ASP A 470 -11.83 13.44 42.97
C ASP A 470 -10.46 14.08 43.22
N LYS A 471 -9.37 13.42 42.79
CA LYS A 471 -8.02 13.97 42.87
C LYS A 471 -7.84 15.19 41.97
N LEU A 472 -8.42 15.16 40.75
CA LEU A 472 -8.38 16.28 39.81
C LEU A 472 -9.11 17.49 40.37
N LYS A 473 -10.32 17.28 40.90
CA LYS A 473 -11.13 18.31 41.59
C LYS A 473 -10.38 18.90 42.78
N VAL A 474 -9.73 18.06 43.59
CA VAL A 474 -8.90 18.53 44.72
C VAL A 474 -7.74 19.39 44.25
N MET A 475 -7.02 19.00 43.19
CA MET A 475 -5.88 19.75 42.66
C MET A 475 -6.30 21.10 42.08
N LEU A 476 -7.38 21.13 41.30
CA LEU A 476 -7.90 22.35 40.70
C LEU A 476 -8.57 23.26 41.76
N GLY A 477 -9.13 22.69 42.82
CA GLY A 477 -9.75 23.40 43.93
C GLY A 477 -8.78 24.02 44.94
N LEU A 478 -7.47 23.88 44.76
CA LEU A 478 -6.48 24.47 45.66
C LEU A 478 -6.53 26.01 45.66
N GLY A 479 -6.21 26.64 46.80
CA GLY A 479 -6.13 28.10 46.93
C GLY A 479 -7.50 28.79 46.90
N LEU A 480 -7.75 29.70 47.85
CA LEU A 480 -8.99 30.47 47.91
C LEU A 480 -9.05 31.41 46.72
N GLY A 481 -10.06 31.30 45.87
CA GLY A 481 -10.10 32.02 44.60
C GLY A 481 -11.05 31.37 43.62
N ARG A 482 -11.61 32.19 42.73
CA ARG A 482 -12.76 31.81 41.91
C ARG A 482 -12.31 31.14 40.62
N LYS A 483 -12.84 29.95 40.34
CA LYS A 483 -12.38 29.12 39.22
C LYS A 483 -13.53 28.67 38.35
N VAL A 484 -13.40 28.86 37.04
CA VAL A 484 -14.27 28.28 36.03
C VAL A 484 -13.45 27.27 35.25
N VAL A 485 -13.90 26.02 35.20
CA VAL A 485 -13.23 24.94 34.48
C VAL A 485 -14.17 24.42 33.39
N ILE A 486 -13.77 24.57 32.14
CA ILE A 486 -14.45 23.99 30.98
C ILE A 486 -13.74 22.68 30.64
N VAL A 487 -14.48 21.59 30.49
CA VAL A 487 -13.92 20.29 30.12
C VAL A 487 -14.50 19.89 28.78
N THR A 488 -13.72 19.52 27.78
CA THR A 488 -14.27 18.87 26.58
C THR A 488 -14.04 17.37 26.66
N THR A 489 -15.02 16.57 26.25
CA THR A 489 -14.89 15.10 26.25
C THR A 489 -15.83 14.47 25.22
N ARG A 490 -15.60 13.20 24.87
CA ARG A 490 -16.54 12.41 24.05
C ARG A 490 -17.51 11.60 24.90
N ASP A 491 -17.18 11.33 26.16
CA ASP A 491 -17.99 10.48 27.04
C ASP A 491 -18.97 11.30 27.90
N GLY A 492 -20.27 11.06 27.69
CA GLY A 492 -21.33 11.64 28.52
C GLY A 492 -21.38 11.07 29.95
N GLY A 493 -20.85 9.86 30.18
CA GLY A 493 -20.70 9.26 31.50
C GLY A 493 -19.68 10.01 32.35
N LEU A 494 -18.48 10.20 31.80
CA LEU A 494 -17.43 11.06 32.34
C LEU A 494 -17.95 12.47 32.60
N ALA A 495 -18.58 13.08 31.60
CA ALA A 495 -19.14 14.43 31.71
C ALA A 495 -20.05 14.58 32.94
N ARG A 496 -20.95 13.62 33.20
CA ARG A 496 -21.82 13.65 34.39
C ARG A 496 -21.06 13.49 35.71
N LYS A 497 -19.99 12.71 35.75
CA LYS A 497 -19.21 12.46 36.98
C LYS A 497 -18.31 13.64 37.36
N ILE A 498 -17.68 14.29 36.37
CA ILE A 498 -16.75 15.40 36.63
C ILE A 498 -17.45 16.75 36.85
N CYS A 499 -18.66 16.93 36.32
CA CYS A 499 -19.45 18.15 36.46
C CYS A 499 -19.66 18.60 37.91
N SER A 500 -19.72 19.92 38.14
CA SER A 500 -20.10 20.48 39.43
C SER A 500 -21.59 20.22 39.73
N PRO A 501 -21.99 20.01 41.00
CA PRO A 501 -23.38 19.68 41.36
C PRO A 501 -24.41 20.75 40.97
N ALA A 502 -24.02 22.03 40.92
CA ALA A 502 -24.91 23.13 40.55
C ALA A 502 -25.11 23.33 39.04
N VAL A 503 -24.40 22.57 38.20
CA VAL A 503 -24.47 22.70 36.73
C VAL A 503 -24.71 21.35 36.07
N THR A 504 -25.37 21.39 34.91
CA THR A 504 -25.58 20.21 34.07
C THR A 504 -24.57 20.19 32.92
N PRO A 505 -23.97 19.02 32.58
CA PRO A 505 -23.06 18.92 31.44
C PRO A 505 -23.76 19.33 30.14
N TYR A 506 -23.07 20.11 29.31
CA TYR A 506 -23.61 20.59 28.05
C TYR A 506 -23.36 19.57 26.93
N LYS A 507 -24.43 18.97 26.42
CA LYS A 507 -24.35 18.09 25.24
C LYS A 507 -24.34 18.94 23.98
N LEU A 508 -23.28 18.80 23.19
CA LEU A 508 -23.19 19.42 21.88
C LEU A 508 -23.93 18.55 20.86
N GLU A 509 -25.10 19.02 20.44
CA GLU A 509 -25.93 18.34 19.45
C GLU A 509 -25.32 18.41 18.05
N THR A 510 -25.68 17.45 17.19
CA THR A 510 -25.28 17.43 15.79
C THR A 510 -25.79 18.66 15.05
N LEU A 511 -25.00 19.17 14.10
CA LEU A 511 -25.42 20.28 13.25
C LEU A 511 -26.65 19.91 12.42
N THR A 512 -27.54 20.87 12.20
CA THR A 512 -28.63 20.71 11.24
C THR A 512 -28.07 20.68 9.82
N VAL A 513 -28.83 20.08 8.90
CA VAL A 513 -28.48 20.05 7.47
C VAL A 513 -28.19 21.46 6.95
N ASP A 514 -28.97 22.46 7.36
CA ASP A 514 -28.79 23.86 6.96
C ASP A 514 -27.48 24.47 7.50
N LYS A 515 -27.09 24.14 8.74
CA LYS A 515 -25.80 24.57 9.31
C LYS A 515 -24.64 23.91 8.57
N CYS A 516 -24.73 22.61 8.25
CA CYS A 516 -23.73 21.91 7.43
C CYS A 516 -23.58 22.53 6.04
N TRP A 517 -24.71 22.82 5.37
CA TRP A 517 -24.70 23.46 4.06
C TRP A 517 -24.05 24.85 4.10
N THR A 518 -24.34 25.64 5.13
CA THR A 518 -23.73 26.96 5.31
C THR A 518 -22.20 26.89 5.38
N ILE A 519 -21.67 25.90 6.11
CA ILE A 519 -20.22 25.66 6.21
C ILE A 519 -19.64 25.27 4.85
N ILE A 520 -20.31 24.36 4.12
CA ILE A 520 -19.87 23.90 2.80
C ILE A 520 -19.80 25.07 1.82
N LYS A 521 -20.87 25.88 1.74
CA LYS A 521 -20.94 27.05 0.85
C LYS A 521 -19.77 28.01 1.05
N GLN A 522 -19.45 28.30 2.31
CA GLN A 522 -18.35 29.21 2.63
C GLN A 522 -16.98 28.65 2.22
N LYS A 523 -16.76 27.34 2.40
CA LYS A 523 -15.47 26.70 2.09
C LYS A 523 -15.26 26.40 0.62
N ALA A 524 -16.35 26.31 -0.13
CA ALA A 524 -16.36 26.08 -1.57
C ALA A 524 -16.43 27.37 -2.41
N ASP A 525 -16.32 28.55 -1.80
CA ASP A 525 -16.51 29.87 -2.43
C ASP A 525 -17.81 29.96 -3.25
N PHE A 526 -18.90 29.40 -2.71
CA PHE A 526 -20.14 29.18 -3.43
C PHE A 526 -20.84 30.46 -3.90
N GLU A 527 -20.77 31.53 -3.11
CA GLU A 527 -21.45 32.81 -3.39
C GLU A 527 -20.87 33.53 -4.64
N ASP A 528 -19.67 33.17 -5.09
CA ASP A 528 -19.02 33.73 -6.29
C ASP A 528 -19.27 32.89 -7.56
N ARG A 529 -20.02 31.78 -7.45
CA ARG A 529 -20.27 30.86 -8.55
C ARG A 529 -21.37 31.33 -9.50
N VAL A 530 -21.29 30.93 -10.78
CA VAL A 530 -22.28 31.29 -11.82
C VAL A 530 -23.44 30.28 -11.88
N ASP A 531 -23.23 29.06 -11.38
CA ASP A 531 -24.11 27.89 -11.46
C ASP A 531 -24.89 27.61 -10.14
N GLN A 532 -25.03 28.62 -9.27
CA GLN A 532 -25.61 28.46 -7.93
C GLN A 532 -27.04 27.89 -7.94
N GLU A 533 -27.90 28.33 -8.87
CA GLU A 533 -29.29 27.86 -8.96
C GLU A 533 -29.37 26.38 -9.34
N GLN A 534 -28.42 25.87 -10.13
CA GLN A 534 -28.31 24.45 -10.42
C GLN A 534 -27.84 23.70 -9.18
N LEU A 535 -26.83 24.15 -8.45
CA LEU A 535 -26.31 23.39 -7.31
C LEU A 535 -27.22 23.35 -6.08
N GLU A 536 -28.23 24.23 -6.01
CA GLU A 536 -29.13 24.32 -4.87
C GLU A 536 -30.11 23.13 -4.78
N HIS A 537 -30.33 22.36 -5.86
CA HIS A 537 -31.18 21.17 -5.80
C HIS A 537 -30.49 19.96 -5.14
N ILE A 538 -29.16 19.86 -5.24
CA ILE A 538 -28.35 18.80 -4.58
C ILE A 538 -27.89 19.16 -3.16
N ARG A 539 -28.12 20.42 -2.72
CA ARG A 539 -27.73 20.92 -1.39
C ARG A 539 -28.06 19.98 -0.25
N ARG A 540 -29.27 19.40 -0.29
CA ARG A 540 -29.81 18.62 0.81
C ARG A 540 -29.12 17.27 0.85
N GLU A 541 -28.80 16.73 -0.31
CA GLU A 541 -28.11 15.46 -0.43
C GLU A 541 -26.66 15.57 0.05
N ILE A 542 -25.92 16.57 -0.41
CA ILE A 542 -24.54 16.82 0.02
C ILE A 542 -24.46 17.13 1.52
N ALA A 543 -25.35 17.99 2.03
CA ALA A 543 -25.33 18.37 3.45
C ALA A 543 -25.87 17.26 4.39
N THR A 544 -26.83 16.44 3.95
CA THR A 544 -27.27 15.27 4.75
C THR A 544 -26.18 14.21 4.84
N LYS A 545 -25.35 14.07 3.81
CA LYS A 545 -24.20 13.16 3.77
C LYS A 545 -23.12 13.50 4.81
N CYS A 546 -23.06 14.73 5.32
CA CYS A 546 -22.17 15.11 6.44
C CYS A 546 -22.62 14.59 7.82
N GLY A 547 -23.83 14.04 7.95
CA GLY A 547 -24.34 13.47 9.21
C GLY A 547 -24.38 14.45 10.39
N GLY A 548 -24.38 15.76 10.12
CA GLY A 548 -24.34 16.80 11.15
C GLY A 548 -22.96 17.04 11.80
N VAL A 549 -21.86 16.54 11.22
CA VAL A 549 -20.49 16.73 11.73
C VAL A 549 -19.83 17.95 11.07
N ALA A 550 -19.38 18.91 11.88
CA ALA A 550 -18.78 20.17 11.42
C ALA A 550 -17.51 19.97 10.58
N LEU A 551 -16.60 19.11 11.03
CA LEU A 551 -15.35 18.84 10.30
C LEU A 551 -15.60 18.19 8.94
N ALA A 552 -16.57 17.27 8.85
CA ALA A 552 -16.95 16.64 7.59
C ALA A 552 -17.47 17.69 6.59
N ALA A 553 -18.30 18.63 7.04
CA ALA A 553 -18.79 19.74 6.21
C ALA A 553 -17.66 20.66 5.73
N GLN A 554 -16.66 20.97 6.58
CA GLN A 554 -15.50 21.78 6.19
C GLN A 554 -14.62 21.09 5.15
N SER A 555 -14.28 19.82 5.37
CA SER A 555 -13.46 19.04 4.45
C SER A 555 -14.13 18.90 3.08
N LEU A 556 -15.44 18.65 3.07
CA LEU A 556 -16.21 18.55 1.84
C LEU A 556 -16.26 19.90 1.11
N GLY A 557 -16.52 21.01 1.81
CA GLY A 557 -16.53 22.33 1.18
C GLY A 557 -15.18 22.73 0.58
N HIS A 558 -14.06 22.43 1.24
CA HIS A 558 -12.72 22.69 0.68
C HIS A 558 -12.44 21.89 -0.59
N MET A 559 -12.91 20.65 -0.62
CA MET A 559 -12.75 19.75 -1.76
C MET A 559 -13.57 20.18 -2.95
N LEU A 560 -14.78 20.67 -2.70
CA LEU A 560 -15.72 21.14 -3.72
C LEU A 560 -15.32 22.50 -4.34
N ASN A 561 -14.35 23.20 -3.74
CA ASN A 561 -13.85 24.48 -4.25
C ASN A 561 -13.18 24.29 -5.63
N GLY A 562 -13.63 25.07 -6.61
CA GLY A 562 -13.10 25.04 -7.99
C GLY A 562 -13.67 23.96 -8.92
N MET A 563 -14.55 23.08 -8.44
CA MET A 563 -15.22 22.04 -9.27
C MET A 563 -16.46 22.59 -9.98
N THR A 564 -16.82 22.03 -11.14
CA THR A 564 -18.04 22.33 -11.94
C THR A 564 -19.31 21.68 -11.37
N ALA A 565 -20.51 22.08 -11.85
CA ALA A 565 -21.78 21.52 -11.37
C ALA A 565 -21.91 20.00 -11.58
N ASP A 566 -21.51 19.50 -12.75
CA ASP A 566 -21.58 18.07 -13.09
C ASP A 566 -20.60 17.25 -12.21
N GLU A 567 -19.44 17.82 -11.87
CA GLU A 567 -18.48 17.20 -10.95
C GLU A 567 -19.00 17.14 -9.52
N TRP A 568 -19.78 18.13 -9.06
CA TRP A 568 -20.43 18.09 -7.75
C TRP A 568 -21.49 16.97 -7.66
N GLU A 569 -22.26 16.79 -8.74
CA GLU A 569 -23.32 15.77 -8.82
C GLU A 569 -22.70 14.36 -8.79
N SER A 570 -21.66 14.13 -9.61
CA SER A 570 -20.87 12.88 -9.62
C SER A 570 -20.16 12.58 -8.29
N LEU A 571 -19.53 13.60 -7.66
CA LEU A 571 -18.87 13.44 -6.35
C LEU A 571 -19.88 13.11 -5.24
N SER A 572 -21.10 13.64 -5.32
CA SER A 572 -22.12 13.37 -4.32
C SER A 572 -22.49 11.88 -4.30
N GLU A 573 -22.57 11.21 -5.45
CA GLU A 573 -22.97 9.81 -5.57
C GLU A 573 -21.84 8.81 -5.24
N ASP A 574 -20.58 9.13 -5.55
CA ASP A 574 -19.44 8.20 -5.43
C ASP A 574 -18.60 8.32 -4.14
N TYR A 575 -18.58 9.48 -3.49
CA TYR A 575 -17.38 9.88 -2.73
C TYR A 575 -17.36 9.54 -1.23
N ILE A 576 -18.49 9.19 -0.60
CA ILE A 576 -18.45 8.63 0.78
C ILE A 576 -17.64 7.33 0.80
N MET A 577 -17.70 6.53 -0.26
CA MET A 577 -16.93 5.29 -0.39
C MET A 577 -15.46 5.54 -0.75
N GLN A 578 -15.14 6.63 -1.46
CA GLN A 578 -13.75 7.03 -1.73
C GLN A 578 -13.07 7.65 -0.51
N LEU A 579 -13.76 8.50 0.26
CA LEU A 579 -13.29 8.94 1.58
C LEU A 579 -13.06 7.75 2.52
N LEU A 580 -13.87 6.69 2.40
CA LEU A 580 -13.73 5.39 3.08
C LEU A 580 -12.58 4.50 2.56
N GLY A 581 -11.85 4.91 1.51
CA GLY A 581 -10.77 4.13 0.90
C GLY A 581 -9.37 4.73 1.05
N MET A 582 -9.22 6.01 1.41
CA MET A 582 -7.93 6.70 1.17
C MET A 582 -6.89 6.67 2.31
N PHE A 583 -7.22 6.61 3.61
CA PHE A 583 -6.20 6.49 4.68
C PHE A 583 -6.82 5.93 5.99
N PHE A 584 -7.22 4.66 5.98
CA PHE A 584 -7.96 4.05 7.10
C PHE A 584 -7.08 3.49 8.19
N LEU A 585 -5.83 3.15 7.87
CA LEU A 585 -5.00 2.28 8.69
C LEU A 585 -3.53 2.73 8.57
N GLU A 586 -2.96 3.24 9.66
CA GLU A 586 -1.56 3.61 9.80
C GLU A 586 -0.73 2.43 10.33
N TYR A 587 0.51 2.26 9.86
CA TYR A 587 1.42 1.25 10.39
C TYR A 587 1.80 1.56 11.85
N SER A 588 1.58 0.61 12.76
CA SER A 588 1.91 0.74 14.19
C SER A 588 3.01 -0.25 14.58
N LYS A 589 3.99 0.22 15.36
CA LYS A 589 4.98 -0.64 16.02
C LYS A 589 4.48 -0.97 17.43
N ASP A 590 4.01 -2.22 17.61
CA ASP A 590 3.91 -3.02 18.84
C ASP A 590 3.39 -2.34 20.14
N PRO A 591 2.24 -2.74 20.71
CA PRO A 591 1.77 -2.22 21.99
C PRO A 591 2.55 -2.80 23.17
N LYS A 592 3.10 -1.92 24.01
CA LYS A 592 3.71 -2.28 25.29
C LYS A 592 2.64 -2.77 26.27
N SER A 593 2.50 -4.09 26.46
CA SER A 593 2.12 -4.64 27.77
C SER A 593 2.71 -6.05 27.92
N GLY A 594 3.29 -6.32 29.08
CA GLY A 594 4.05 -7.53 29.32
C GLY A 594 3.15 -8.72 29.59
N GLU A 595 2.94 -9.56 28.58
CA GLU A 595 2.68 -11.01 28.69
C GLU A 595 3.06 -11.65 27.35
N MET A 596 3.62 -12.88 27.39
CA MET A 596 4.28 -13.54 26.24
C MET A 596 3.42 -13.55 24.96
N GLN A 597 3.68 -12.68 23.98
CA GLN A 597 3.02 -12.76 22.66
C GLN A 597 3.92 -12.37 21.47
N ASP A 598 3.51 -12.90 20.32
CA ASP A 598 4.14 -13.06 19.00
C ASP A 598 4.91 -11.84 18.45
N ARG A 599 6.14 -12.07 17.96
CA ARG A 599 6.99 -11.03 17.33
C ARG A 599 6.65 -10.72 15.86
N ASP A 600 5.70 -11.43 15.25
CA ASP A 600 5.46 -11.38 13.80
C ASP A 600 4.07 -10.83 13.39
N VAL A 601 3.42 -10.02 14.24
CA VAL A 601 2.16 -9.35 13.88
C VAL A 601 2.42 -7.90 13.46
N THR A 602 1.95 -7.54 12.26
CA THR A 602 1.98 -6.15 11.76
C THR A 602 0.70 -5.45 12.17
N PHE A 603 0.78 -4.48 13.10
CA PHE A 603 -0.38 -3.76 13.60
C PHE A 603 -0.74 -2.59 12.70
N PHE A 604 -2.04 -2.42 12.43
CA PHE A 604 -2.57 -1.25 11.75
C PHE A 604 -3.52 -0.45 12.65
N ARG A 605 -3.47 0.89 12.61
CA ARG A 605 -4.28 1.77 13.48
C ARG A 605 -5.25 2.64 12.69
N MET A 606 -6.53 2.63 13.07
CA MET A 606 -7.55 3.45 12.44
C MET A 606 -7.63 4.85 13.05
N ASN A 607 -7.79 5.88 12.22
CA ASN A 607 -7.97 7.25 12.71
C ASN A 607 -9.28 7.38 13.51
N ASP A 608 -9.23 8.02 14.68
CA ASP A 608 -10.40 8.21 15.55
C ASP A 608 -11.63 8.82 14.87
N LEU A 609 -11.43 9.76 13.94
CA LEU A 609 -12.53 10.41 13.22
C LEU A 609 -13.23 9.43 12.29
N VAL A 610 -12.45 8.56 11.66
CA VAL A 610 -12.95 7.46 10.83
C VAL A 610 -13.66 6.41 11.68
N HIS A 611 -13.07 6.03 12.81
CA HIS A 611 -13.64 5.06 13.73
C HIS A 611 -14.99 5.55 14.28
N ASP A 612 -15.08 6.82 14.67
CA ASP A 612 -16.31 7.45 15.14
C ASP A 612 -17.36 7.58 14.02
N LEU A 613 -16.95 7.91 12.79
CA LEU A 613 -17.83 7.95 11.61
C LEU A 613 -18.37 6.55 11.26
N ALA A 614 -17.51 5.53 11.29
CA ALA A 614 -17.90 4.13 11.05
C ALA A 614 -18.87 3.64 12.13
N ARG A 615 -18.61 3.94 13.42
CA ARG A 615 -19.54 3.67 14.51
C ARG A 615 -20.88 4.40 14.34
N MET A 616 -20.88 5.64 13.85
CA MET A 616 -22.11 6.42 13.63
C MET A 616 -22.95 5.87 12.47
N ILE A 617 -22.34 5.55 11.33
CA ILE A 617 -23.02 4.95 10.16
C ILE A 617 -23.61 3.58 10.53
N LEU A 618 -22.91 2.83 11.39
CA LEU A 618 -23.27 1.47 11.77
C LEU A 618 -24.02 1.39 13.13
N ALA A 619 -24.28 2.51 13.81
CA ALA A 619 -24.80 2.55 15.19
C ALA A 619 -26.11 1.77 15.37
N HIS A 620 -27.00 1.78 14.38
CA HIS A 620 -28.27 1.04 14.42
C HIS A 620 -28.16 -0.43 13.99
N GLN A 621 -26.99 -0.84 13.50
CA GLN A 621 -26.69 -2.18 13.00
C GLN A 621 -25.68 -2.93 13.89
N PHE A 622 -25.11 -2.28 14.91
CA PHE A 622 -24.07 -2.80 15.81
C PHE A 622 -24.61 -3.01 17.24
N ASN A 623 -24.22 -4.10 17.91
CA ASN A 623 -24.52 -4.33 19.33
C ASN A 623 -23.23 -4.54 20.13
N ASP A 624 -22.91 -3.60 21.02
CA ASP A 624 -21.66 -3.52 21.80
C ASP A 624 -21.85 -3.83 23.30
N LYS A 625 -23.10 -3.95 23.76
CA LYS A 625 -23.43 -4.11 25.18
C LYS A 625 -24.41 -5.24 25.29
N GLY A 626 -24.20 -6.19 26.21
CA GLY A 626 -24.99 -7.41 26.44
C GLY A 626 -26.51 -7.26 26.67
N SER A 627 -27.13 -6.17 26.22
CA SER A 627 -28.55 -6.02 25.91
C SER A 627 -28.98 -6.88 24.72
N VAL A 628 -30.25 -7.32 24.74
CA VAL A 628 -30.88 -8.09 23.67
C VAL A 628 -30.89 -7.28 22.38
N GLY A 629 -30.14 -7.71 21.37
CA GLY A 629 -30.05 -7.04 20.08
C GLY A 629 -31.39 -7.09 19.32
N GLY A 630 -31.80 -5.92 18.81
CA GLY A 630 -33.02 -5.78 18.00
C GLY A 630 -32.89 -6.32 16.58
N ASN A 631 -34.01 -6.45 15.86
CA ASN A 631 -34.11 -7.03 14.51
C ASN A 631 -33.23 -6.38 13.41
N LYS A 632 -32.67 -5.18 13.65
CA LYS A 632 -31.82 -4.43 12.71
C LYS A 632 -30.32 -4.70 12.86
N CYS A 633 -29.90 -5.45 13.89
CA CYS A 633 -28.50 -5.77 14.13
C CYS A 633 -27.93 -6.67 13.03
N ARG A 634 -26.78 -6.25 12.47
CA ARG A 634 -26.01 -6.99 11.45
C ARG A 634 -24.58 -7.32 11.91
N TYR A 635 -24.10 -6.67 12.97
CA TYR A 635 -22.74 -6.82 13.49
C TYR A 635 -22.82 -7.04 15.01
N ALA A 636 -22.23 -8.11 15.51
CA ALA A 636 -22.33 -8.52 16.90
C ALA A 636 -20.95 -8.73 17.52
N LEU A 637 -20.75 -8.11 18.69
CA LEU A 637 -19.63 -8.35 19.59
C LEU A 637 -20.16 -9.04 20.85
N LEU A 638 -19.69 -10.25 21.15
CA LEU A 638 -20.18 -11.05 22.28
C LEU A 638 -19.07 -11.45 23.23
N THR A 639 -19.39 -11.55 24.52
CA THR A 639 -18.46 -12.00 25.56
C THR A 639 -18.73 -13.41 26.06
N ASP A 640 -19.64 -14.14 25.39
CA ASP A 640 -20.00 -15.51 25.76
C ASP A 640 -20.21 -16.37 24.50
N CYS A 641 -19.29 -17.31 24.28
CA CYS A 641 -19.34 -18.27 23.18
C CYS A 641 -19.97 -19.62 23.56
N SER A 642 -20.56 -19.73 24.76
CA SER A 642 -21.21 -20.94 25.26
C SER A 642 -22.73 -20.97 25.01
N ASN A 643 -23.37 -19.80 24.89
CA ASN A 643 -24.81 -19.66 24.77
C ASN A 643 -25.30 -19.46 23.31
N PRO A 644 -26.48 -19.99 22.94
CA PRO A 644 -27.08 -19.73 21.63
C PRO A 644 -27.40 -18.25 21.38
N LEU A 645 -27.17 -17.76 20.15
CA LEU A 645 -27.48 -16.36 19.77
C LEU A 645 -28.96 -15.97 19.98
N GLN A 646 -29.86 -16.94 20.02
CA GLN A 646 -31.29 -16.72 20.25
C GLN A 646 -31.57 -16.12 21.64
N PHE A 647 -30.67 -16.29 22.60
CA PHE A 647 -30.77 -15.64 23.91
C PHE A 647 -30.37 -14.17 23.87
N SER A 648 -29.48 -13.80 22.94
CA SER A 648 -28.93 -12.45 22.81
C SER A 648 -29.59 -11.63 21.70
N PHE A 649 -30.31 -12.26 20.77
CA PHE A 649 -30.89 -11.61 19.59
C PHE A 649 -32.28 -12.14 19.25
N THR A 650 -33.16 -11.20 18.87
CA THR A 650 -34.53 -11.49 18.40
C THR A 650 -34.57 -12.06 16.98
N SER A 651 -33.62 -11.67 16.11
CA SER A 651 -33.46 -12.18 14.74
C SER A 651 -31.99 -12.49 14.41
N PRO A 652 -31.41 -13.57 14.97
CA PRO A 652 -29.99 -13.90 14.78
C PRO A 652 -29.61 -14.21 13.32
N ALA A 653 -30.58 -14.56 12.47
CA ALA A 653 -30.36 -14.81 11.05
C ALA A 653 -29.85 -13.58 10.26
N ASN A 654 -30.06 -12.36 10.76
CA ASN A 654 -29.64 -11.11 10.09
C ASN A 654 -28.18 -10.72 10.35
N ILE A 655 -27.50 -11.43 11.26
CA ILE A 655 -26.11 -11.16 11.63
C ILE A 655 -25.20 -11.54 10.47
N LYS A 656 -24.35 -10.60 10.06
CA LYS A 656 -23.37 -10.71 8.97
C LYS A 656 -21.94 -10.82 9.49
N ALA A 657 -21.63 -10.28 10.67
CA ALA A 657 -20.33 -10.43 11.32
C ALA A 657 -20.50 -10.71 12.81
N LEU A 658 -19.69 -11.64 13.32
CA LEU A 658 -19.70 -12.07 14.70
C LEU A 658 -18.26 -12.22 15.21
N HIS A 659 -17.97 -11.59 16.33
CA HIS A 659 -16.70 -11.70 17.04
C HIS A 659 -16.96 -11.95 18.51
N PHE A 660 -16.15 -12.83 19.09
CA PHE A 660 -16.18 -13.14 20.52
C PHE A 660 -14.96 -12.53 21.21
N ARG A 661 -15.18 -11.73 22.24
CA ARG A 661 -14.16 -11.07 23.06
C ARG A 661 -14.18 -11.64 24.47
N ASP A 662 -13.03 -11.68 25.15
CA ASP A 662 -12.89 -12.13 26.54
C ASP A 662 -13.42 -13.56 26.80
N CYS A 663 -13.52 -14.39 25.76
CA CYS A 663 -14.10 -15.75 25.80
C CYS A 663 -13.07 -16.84 26.14
N SER A 664 -11.89 -16.47 26.65
CA SER A 664 -10.77 -17.40 26.86
C SER A 664 -11.06 -18.45 27.93
N ASN A 665 -12.00 -18.16 28.84
CA ASN A 665 -12.45 -19.04 29.91
C ASN A 665 -13.70 -19.86 29.55
N THR A 666 -14.31 -19.65 28.39
CA THR A 666 -15.55 -20.32 27.97
C THR A 666 -15.31 -21.23 26.78
N GLN A 667 -15.80 -22.46 26.86
CA GLN A 667 -15.71 -23.41 25.76
C GLN A 667 -16.69 -23.05 24.64
N LEU A 668 -16.19 -22.98 23.41
CA LEU A 668 -17.00 -22.76 22.21
C LEU A 668 -18.04 -23.87 22.04
N ARG A 669 -19.32 -23.50 21.90
CA ARG A 669 -20.41 -24.42 21.53
C ARG A 669 -20.96 -24.09 20.15
N GLY A 670 -21.28 -25.10 19.35
CA GLY A 670 -21.83 -24.89 17.99
C GLY A 670 -23.13 -24.08 17.95
N SER A 671 -23.95 -24.15 19.02
CA SER A 671 -25.15 -23.33 19.13
C SER A 671 -24.88 -21.82 19.19
N ALA A 672 -23.65 -21.40 19.52
CA ALA A 672 -23.27 -20.00 19.65
C ALA A 672 -23.24 -19.22 18.34
N PHE A 673 -23.31 -19.89 17.18
CA PHE A 673 -23.37 -19.23 15.88
C PHE A 673 -24.26 -19.94 14.84
N SER A 674 -24.75 -21.16 15.12
CA SER A 674 -25.53 -21.96 14.16
C SER A 674 -26.80 -21.28 13.61
N SER A 675 -27.38 -20.33 14.34
CA SER A 675 -28.58 -19.61 13.92
C SER A 675 -28.31 -18.41 12.99
N ALA A 676 -27.06 -17.96 12.86
CA ALA A 676 -26.66 -16.82 12.02
C ALA A 676 -26.43 -17.24 10.55
N LYS A 677 -27.48 -17.62 9.83
CA LYS A 677 -27.36 -18.15 8.46
C LYS A 677 -26.80 -17.17 7.41
N CYS A 678 -26.85 -15.87 7.66
CA CYS A 678 -26.29 -14.84 6.76
C CYS A 678 -24.87 -14.39 7.16
N LEU A 679 -24.21 -15.14 8.06
CA LEU A 679 -22.90 -14.77 8.56
C LEU A 679 -21.84 -14.83 7.45
N ARG A 680 -21.05 -13.77 7.34
CA ARG A 680 -19.95 -13.60 6.39
C ARG A 680 -18.58 -13.55 7.06
N VAL A 681 -18.54 -13.08 8.31
CA VAL A 681 -17.32 -12.97 9.11
C VAL A 681 -17.55 -13.65 10.46
N LEU A 682 -16.68 -14.60 10.80
CA LEU A 682 -16.64 -15.25 12.11
C LEU A 682 -15.21 -15.19 12.67
N ASP A 683 -15.08 -14.57 13.83
CA ASP A 683 -13.82 -14.47 14.55
C ASP A 683 -13.92 -15.14 15.92
N LEU A 684 -13.06 -16.15 16.11
CA LEU A 684 -12.97 -17.00 17.29
C LEU A 684 -11.59 -16.86 17.99
N SER A 685 -10.81 -15.82 17.68
CA SER A 685 -9.45 -15.59 18.23
C SER A 685 -9.37 -15.70 19.75
N GLU A 686 -10.35 -15.11 20.44
CA GLU A 686 -10.39 -15.09 21.91
C GLU A 686 -11.24 -16.23 22.51
N CYS A 687 -11.63 -17.23 21.73
CA CYS A 687 -12.37 -18.39 22.21
C CYS A 687 -11.46 -19.57 22.58
N LEU A 688 -11.85 -20.33 23.61
CA LEU A 688 -11.26 -21.66 23.84
C LEU A 688 -11.88 -22.70 22.88
N ILE A 689 -11.21 -22.96 21.74
CA ILE A 689 -11.69 -23.89 20.72
C ILE A 689 -11.20 -25.32 21.01
N GLN A 690 -11.97 -26.09 21.79
CA GLN A 690 -11.67 -27.52 21.98
C GLN A 690 -11.75 -28.29 20.66
N ASN A 691 -12.86 -28.09 19.94
CA ASN A 691 -13.10 -28.63 18.61
C ASN A 691 -13.95 -27.64 17.82
N LEU A 692 -13.72 -27.53 16.51
CA LEU A 692 -14.55 -26.70 15.64
C LEU A 692 -15.89 -27.44 15.39
N PRO A 693 -17.06 -26.87 15.71
CA PRO A 693 -18.35 -27.56 15.60
C PRO A 693 -18.78 -27.84 14.14
N ASP A 694 -19.38 -29.00 13.88
CA ASP A 694 -19.88 -29.39 12.53
C ASP A 694 -20.93 -28.43 11.95
N CYS A 695 -21.63 -27.67 12.79
CA CYS A 695 -22.58 -26.67 12.32
C CYS A 695 -21.92 -25.51 11.55
N ILE A 696 -20.59 -25.39 11.57
CA ILE A 696 -19.86 -24.42 10.75
C ILE A 696 -20.18 -24.60 9.27
N GLY A 697 -20.37 -25.84 8.79
CA GLY A 697 -20.70 -26.13 7.39
C GLY A 697 -22.06 -25.56 6.95
N GLN A 698 -22.94 -25.17 7.89
CA GLN A 698 -24.24 -24.57 7.58
C GLN A 698 -24.14 -23.09 7.19
N LEU A 699 -23.01 -22.42 7.47
CA LEU A 699 -22.80 -20.99 7.23
C LEU A 699 -22.39 -20.73 5.76
N LYS A 700 -23.29 -21.03 4.81
CA LYS A 700 -22.97 -20.99 3.36
C LYS A 700 -22.56 -19.63 2.80
N GLN A 701 -22.78 -18.53 3.54
CA GLN A 701 -22.35 -17.18 3.15
C GLN A 701 -21.02 -16.75 3.78
N LEU A 702 -20.37 -17.63 4.56
CA LEU A 702 -19.15 -17.30 5.29
C LEU A 702 -18.00 -17.06 4.30
N ARG A 703 -17.34 -15.92 4.46
CA ARG A 703 -16.20 -15.47 3.62
C ARG A 703 -14.90 -15.41 4.41
N PHE A 704 -14.99 -15.21 5.72
CA PHE A 704 -13.86 -15.06 6.62
C PHE A 704 -14.08 -15.91 7.87
N LEU A 705 -13.10 -16.77 8.17
CA LEU A 705 -13.04 -17.58 9.38
C LEU A 705 -11.65 -17.46 10.02
N HIS A 706 -11.60 -16.93 11.24
CA HIS A 706 -10.41 -16.93 12.08
C HIS A 706 -10.64 -17.81 13.31
N ALA A 707 -9.95 -18.95 13.38
CA ALA A 707 -10.11 -19.98 14.39
C ALA A 707 -8.75 -20.55 14.83
N PRO A 708 -7.91 -19.74 15.51
CA PRO A 708 -6.58 -20.17 15.92
C PRO A 708 -6.62 -21.13 17.11
N ARG A 709 -5.51 -21.85 17.34
CA ARG A 709 -5.22 -22.67 18.53
C ARG A 709 -6.25 -23.77 18.83
N ILE A 710 -6.80 -24.40 17.79
CA ILE A 710 -7.72 -25.54 17.93
C ILE A 710 -7.02 -26.70 18.65
N GLN A 711 -7.70 -27.25 19.66
CA GLN A 711 -7.15 -28.32 20.51
C GLN A 711 -7.50 -29.74 20.04
N ASP A 712 -8.35 -29.88 19.02
CA ASP A 712 -8.71 -31.17 18.44
C ASP A 712 -7.63 -31.67 17.47
N LYS A 713 -7.64 -32.98 17.23
CA LYS A 713 -6.80 -33.66 16.25
C LYS A 713 -7.32 -33.54 14.82
N MET A 714 -8.62 -33.27 14.67
CA MET A 714 -9.30 -33.25 13.38
C MET A 714 -10.02 -31.92 13.18
N ILE A 715 -10.07 -31.47 11.93
CA ILE A 715 -10.96 -30.40 11.46
C ILE A 715 -12.22 -31.07 10.92
N PRO A 716 -13.44 -30.55 11.20
CA PRO A 716 -14.67 -31.13 10.68
C PRO A 716 -14.71 -31.06 9.15
N ASN A 717 -15.02 -32.19 8.50
CA ASN A 717 -15.04 -32.29 7.03
C ASN A 717 -16.02 -31.31 6.39
N CYS A 718 -17.11 -30.94 7.08
CA CYS A 718 -18.09 -29.97 6.58
C CYS A 718 -17.52 -28.57 6.34
N ILE A 719 -16.31 -28.25 6.82
CA ILE A 719 -15.63 -26.98 6.53
C ILE A 719 -15.41 -26.80 5.02
N THR A 720 -15.23 -27.89 4.27
CA THR A 720 -15.02 -27.84 2.82
C THR A 720 -16.31 -27.55 2.04
N GLU A 721 -17.47 -27.55 2.72
CA GLU A 721 -18.75 -27.16 2.11
C GLU A 721 -18.98 -25.63 2.09
N LEU A 722 -18.02 -24.84 2.58
CA LEU A 722 -18.05 -23.38 2.61
C LEU A 722 -17.50 -22.81 1.28
N SER A 723 -18.30 -22.88 0.23
CA SER A 723 -17.89 -22.51 -1.13
C SER A 723 -17.53 -21.03 -1.33
N GLU A 724 -18.06 -20.15 -0.47
CA GLU A 724 -17.83 -18.69 -0.50
C GLU A 724 -16.66 -18.25 0.39
N LEU A 725 -15.97 -19.19 1.06
CA LEU A 725 -14.90 -18.87 2.00
C LEU A 725 -13.64 -18.41 1.25
N ASN A 726 -13.17 -17.22 1.59
CA ASN A 726 -12.00 -16.58 0.98
C ASN A 726 -10.78 -16.60 1.91
N TYR A 727 -11.02 -16.54 3.22
CA TYR A 727 -9.98 -16.47 4.24
C TYR A 727 -10.22 -17.53 5.32
N LEU A 728 -9.20 -18.36 5.54
CA LEU A 728 -9.16 -19.37 6.59
C LEU A 728 -7.87 -19.24 7.40
N ASN A 729 -7.98 -19.05 8.71
CA ASN A 729 -6.84 -19.04 9.62
C ASN A 729 -7.04 -20.05 10.75
N LEU A 730 -6.09 -20.97 10.85
CA LEU A 730 -6.04 -22.03 11.86
C LEU A 730 -4.70 -22.00 12.64
N ARG A 731 -4.01 -20.86 12.66
CA ARG A 731 -2.69 -20.69 13.27
C ARG A 731 -2.60 -21.26 14.68
N GLY A 732 -1.46 -21.87 15.01
CA GLY A 732 -1.14 -22.37 16.34
C GLY A 732 -1.95 -23.62 16.76
N SER A 733 -2.64 -24.27 15.82
CA SER A 733 -3.41 -25.49 16.10
C SER A 733 -2.51 -26.72 16.08
N GLU A 734 -1.61 -26.82 17.06
CA GLU A 734 -0.53 -27.82 17.12
C GLU A 734 -1.01 -29.28 17.09
N LYS A 735 -2.24 -29.55 17.55
CA LYS A 735 -2.78 -30.92 17.68
C LYS A 735 -3.41 -31.46 16.40
N ILE A 736 -3.71 -30.61 15.42
CA ILE A 736 -4.32 -31.04 14.15
C ILE A 736 -3.34 -31.95 13.42
N LEU A 737 -3.79 -33.16 13.08
CA LEU A 737 -2.95 -34.19 12.45
C LEU A 737 -3.00 -34.16 10.93
N ALA A 738 -4.13 -33.75 10.35
CA ALA A 738 -4.35 -33.68 8.91
C ALA A 738 -5.46 -32.67 8.55
N LEU A 739 -5.41 -32.15 7.33
CA LEU A 739 -6.50 -31.41 6.71
C LEU A 739 -7.49 -32.37 6.03
N PRO A 740 -8.77 -31.97 5.81
CA PRO A 740 -9.72 -32.78 5.05
C PRO A 740 -9.22 -33.07 3.62
N GLU A 741 -9.40 -34.30 3.13
CA GLU A 741 -9.05 -34.70 1.75
C GLU A 741 -9.77 -33.87 0.67
N SER A 742 -10.91 -33.27 1.00
CA SER A 742 -11.70 -32.39 0.12
C SER A 742 -11.34 -30.91 0.20
N ILE A 743 -10.25 -30.53 0.89
CA ILE A 743 -9.89 -29.10 1.07
C ILE A 743 -9.72 -28.37 -0.28
N GLY A 744 -9.28 -29.06 -1.33
CA GLY A 744 -9.18 -28.53 -2.69
C GLY A 744 -10.51 -28.10 -3.34
N ASP A 745 -11.66 -28.55 -2.82
CA ASP A 745 -12.98 -28.17 -3.34
C ASP A 745 -13.33 -26.71 -3.03
N MET A 746 -12.59 -26.07 -2.11
CA MET A 746 -12.76 -24.68 -1.70
C MET A 746 -12.18 -23.70 -2.74
N LYS A 747 -12.75 -23.68 -3.94
CA LYS A 747 -12.25 -22.94 -5.10
C LYS A 747 -12.16 -21.41 -4.92
N GLY A 748 -12.89 -20.85 -3.96
CA GLY A 748 -12.86 -19.41 -3.62
C GLY A 748 -11.74 -19.01 -2.63
N LEU A 749 -11.04 -19.98 -2.03
CA LEU A 749 -10.07 -19.70 -0.98
C LEU A 749 -8.85 -18.96 -1.53
N MET A 750 -8.60 -17.77 -0.98
CA MET A 750 -7.51 -16.88 -1.38
C MET A 750 -6.42 -16.77 -0.32
N HIS A 751 -6.78 -16.91 0.95
CA HIS A 751 -5.83 -16.81 2.07
C HIS A 751 -5.97 -18.01 3.00
N LEU A 752 -4.86 -18.68 3.25
CA LEU A 752 -4.77 -19.79 4.17
C LEU A 752 -3.56 -19.62 5.11
N ASP A 753 -3.84 -19.54 6.41
CA ASP A 753 -2.82 -19.50 7.45
C ASP A 753 -2.92 -20.75 8.32
N LEU A 754 -1.87 -21.57 8.25
CA LEU A 754 -1.68 -22.77 9.06
C LEU A 754 -0.41 -22.66 9.92
N SER A 755 0.15 -21.46 10.08
CA SER A 755 1.40 -21.25 10.83
C SER A 755 1.35 -21.89 12.22
N GLY A 756 2.41 -22.57 12.63
CA GLY A 756 2.46 -23.28 13.91
C GLY A 756 1.60 -24.54 14.02
N CYS A 757 0.96 -25.02 12.95
CA CYS A 757 0.25 -26.32 12.94
C CYS A 757 1.25 -27.49 12.86
N THR A 758 2.00 -27.71 13.94
CA THR A 758 3.12 -28.68 13.98
C THR A 758 2.71 -30.15 13.84
N GLY A 759 1.44 -30.49 14.10
CA GLY A 759 0.91 -31.85 13.99
C GLY A 759 0.60 -32.31 12.56
N ILE A 760 0.44 -31.38 11.62
CA ILE A 760 0.15 -31.72 10.22
C ILE A 760 1.40 -32.34 9.60
N SER A 761 1.29 -33.59 9.19
CA SER A 761 2.41 -34.36 8.65
C SER A 761 2.48 -34.33 7.12
N GLU A 762 1.33 -34.32 6.44
CA GLU A 762 1.20 -34.29 4.98
C GLU A 762 0.02 -33.40 4.55
N LEU A 763 0.12 -32.78 3.37
CA LEU A 763 -1.00 -32.08 2.73
C LEU A 763 -1.74 -33.05 1.81
N PRO A 764 -3.09 -33.01 1.76
CA PRO A 764 -3.88 -33.87 0.89
C PRO A 764 -3.61 -33.55 -0.60
N VAL A 765 -3.83 -34.52 -1.48
CA VAL A 765 -3.55 -34.35 -2.93
C VAL A 765 -4.39 -33.23 -3.54
N SER A 766 -5.63 -33.08 -3.08
CA SER A 766 -6.54 -32.01 -3.53
C SER A 766 -6.04 -30.60 -3.18
N PHE A 767 -5.08 -30.45 -2.26
CA PHE A 767 -4.54 -29.16 -1.85
C PHE A 767 -3.98 -28.35 -3.05
N ALA A 768 -3.49 -29.04 -4.09
CA ALA A 768 -3.03 -28.43 -5.33
C ALA A 768 -4.15 -27.77 -6.17
N GLU A 769 -5.42 -28.08 -5.91
CA GLU A 769 -6.56 -27.53 -6.67
C GLU A 769 -6.98 -26.13 -6.20
N LEU A 770 -6.38 -25.58 -5.14
CA LEU A 770 -6.62 -24.23 -4.62
C LEU A 770 -5.99 -23.14 -5.53
N LYS A 771 -6.42 -23.08 -6.80
CA LYS A 771 -5.85 -22.22 -7.86
C LYS A 771 -6.02 -20.72 -7.62
N GLN A 772 -6.95 -20.32 -6.73
CA GLN A 772 -7.18 -18.92 -6.35
C GLN A 772 -6.32 -18.46 -5.17
N LEU A 773 -5.54 -19.34 -4.55
CA LEU A 773 -4.75 -19.00 -3.38
C LEU A 773 -3.70 -17.94 -3.72
N VAL A 774 -3.72 -16.82 -2.98
CA VAL A 774 -2.81 -15.68 -3.10
C VAL A 774 -1.81 -15.67 -1.94
N HIS A 775 -2.24 -16.08 -0.75
CA HIS A 775 -1.43 -16.07 0.47
C HIS A 775 -1.48 -17.43 1.17
N LEU A 776 -0.30 -18.00 1.42
CA LEU A 776 -0.13 -19.25 2.15
C LEU A 776 0.96 -19.10 3.23
N ASP A 777 0.57 -19.29 4.48
CA ASP A 777 1.51 -19.35 5.61
C ASP A 777 1.55 -20.77 6.18
N LEU A 778 2.73 -21.39 6.08
CA LEU A 778 3.07 -22.69 6.66
C LEU A 778 4.28 -22.58 7.59
N SER A 779 4.61 -21.38 8.08
CA SER A 779 5.70 -21.17 9.01
C SER A 779 5.55 -22.06 10.24
N HIS A 780 6.67 -22.53 10.79
CA HIS A 780 6.71 -23.41 11.96
C HIS A 780 5.98 -24.75 11.81
N CYS A 781 5.55 -25.14 10.60
CA CYS A 781 4.90 -26.43 10.36
C CYS A 781 5.92 -27.57 10.14
N ARG A 782 5.49 -28.83 10.34
CA ARG A 782 6.33 -30.03 10.09
C ARG A 782 5.94 -30.81 8.83
N VAL A 783 5.16 -30.19 7.96
CA VAL A 783 4.54 -30.87 6.83
C VAL A 783 5.59 -31.30 5.80
N SER A 784 5.50 -32.55 5.34
CA SER A 784 6.16 -33.00 4.11
C SER A 784 5.41 -32.41 2.93
N ILE A 785 5.98 -31.39 2.31
CA ILE A 785 5.32 -30.68 1.22
C ILE A 785 5.56 -31.46 -0.08
N SER A 786 4.47 -31.96 -0.68
CA SER A 786 4.46 -32.76 -1.91
C SER A 786 4.63 -31.90 -3.17
N GLU A 787 4.53 -32.51 -4.36
CA GLU A 787 4.54 -31.85 -5.68
C GLU A 787 3.35 -30.88 -5.92
N ALA A 788 2.50 -30.63 -4.91
CA ALA A 788 1.28 -29.83 -4.98
C ALA A 788 1.46 -28.35 -5.37
N PHE A 789 2.68 -27.79 -5.24
CA PHE A 789 2.92 -26.37 -5.57
C PHE A 789 2.73 -26.02 -7.06
N GLY A 790 2.78 -27.00 -7.96
CA GLY A 790 2.54 -26.75 -9.39
C GLY A 790 1.15 -26.17 -9.71
N GLY A 791 0.18 -26.30 -8.79
CA GLY A 791 -1.20 -25.84 -8.97
C GLY A 791 -1.49 -24.39 -8.55
N PHE A 792 -0.64 -23.73 -7.76
CA PHE A 792 -0.96 -22.40 -7.21
C PHE A 792 -0.62 -21.26 -8.17
N THR A 793 -1.38 -21.14 -9.25
CA THR A 793 -1.13 -20.18 -10.33
C THR A 793 -1.20 -18.71 -9.91
N LYS A 794 -1.85 -18.37 -8.80
CA LYS A 794 -2.04 -16.98 -8.32
C LYS A 794 -1.26 -16.64 -7.05
N LEU A 795 -0.44 -17.56 -6.53
CA LEU A 795 0.22 -17.36 -5.24
C LEU A 795 1.24 -16.21 -5.32
N GLN A 796 1.10 -15.25 -4.40
CA GLN A 796 1.97 -14.08 -4.27
C GLN A 796 2.80 -14.11 -2.99
N TYR A 797 2.25 -14.66 -1.90
CA TYR A 797 2.94 -14.77 -0.62
C TYR A 797 3.06 -16.22 -0.17
N LEU A 798 4.29 -16.64 0.14
CA LEU A 798 4.59 -17.95 0.69
C LEU A 798 5.57 -17.85 1.85
N ASN A 799 5.16 -18.32 3.04
CA ASN A 799 6.01 -18.40 4.21
C ASN A 799 6.24 -19.87 4.64
N LEU A 800 7.51 -20.27 4.65
CA LEU A 800 7.99 -21.60 5.05
C LEU A 800 9.09 -21.51 6.13
N SER A 801 9.08 -20.43 6.92
CA SER A 801 10.09 -20.17 7.95
C SER A 801 10.01 -21.14 9.14
N VAL A 802 11.11 -21.25 9.91
CA VAL A 802 11.21 -22.13 11.08
C VAL A 802 11.87 -21.40 12.26
N GLU A 803 11.32 -21.53 13.46
CA GLU A 803 11.83 -20.80 14.64
C GLU A 803 13.22 -21.26 15.12
N HIS A 804 13.97 -20.30 15.68
CA HIS A 804 15.18 -20.49 16.46
C HIS A 804 14.87 -20.89 17.91
N SER A 805 14.25 -22.06 18.16
CA SER A 805 14.18 -22.54 19.55
C SER A 805 15.56 -23.07 20.01
N ASP A 806 16.20 -22.32 20.91
CA ASP A 806 17.46 -22.64 21.60
C ASP A 806 17.37 -23.83 22.57
N ARG A 807 16.36 -24.69 22.43
CA ARG A 807 16.24 -25.90 23.24
C ARG A 807 16.86 -27.07 22.50
N ARG A 808 17.91 -27.63 23.13
CA ARG A 808 18.54 -28.91 22.82
C ARG A 808 17.47 -30.03 22.64
N LEU A 809 16.90 -30.13 21.45
CA LEU A 809 16.26 -31.34 20.96
C LEU A 809 17.37 -32.23 20.39
N PRO A 810 17.39 -33.53 20.69
CA PRO A 810 18.43 -34.44 20.20
C PRO A 810 18.52 -34.38 18.68
N ASP A 811 19.75 -34.39 18.16
CA ASP A 811 20.11 -34.39 16.72
C ASP A 811 19.38 -35.45 15.86
N VAL A 812 18.62 -36.36 16.49
CA VAL A 812 17.88 -37.47 15.89
C VAL A 812 16.43 -37.08 15.50
N ILE A 813 15.86 -36.00 16.04
CA ILE A 813 14.51 -35.52 15.67
C ILE A 813 14.59 -34.10 15.08
N GLY A 814 15.64 -33.84 14.31
CA GLY A 814 15.78 -32.56 13.61
C GLY A 814 14.70 -32.45 12.53
N ASN A 815 13.76 -31.51 12.74
CA ASN A 815 12.76 -30.92 11.85
C ASN A 815 12.72 -31.44 10.38
N LEU A 816 11.52 -31.86 9.99
CA LEU A 816 11.15 -32.60 8.77
C LEU A 816 10.81 -31.71 7.56
N ILE A 817 11.02 -30.39 7.60
CA ILE A 817 11.06 -29.63 6.35
C ILE A 817 12.39 -29.98 5.66
N LYS A 818 12.40 -31.14 5.01
CA LYS A 818 13.43 -31.49 4.02
C LYS A 818 13.04 -30.66 2.79
N LEU A 819 13.39 -29.37 2.79
CA LEU A 819 13.44 -28.54 1.58
C LEU A 819 14.42 -29.23 0.62
N SER A 820 13.92 -30.26 -0.07
CA SER A 820 14.69 -30.99 -1.06
C SER A 820 14.84 -30.08 -2.27
N GLY A 821 15.91 -30.29 -3.05
CA GLY A 821 16.08 -29.52 -4.29
C GLY A 821 14.88 -29.64 -5.23
N ARG A 822 14.12 -30.74 -5.16
CA ARG A 822 12.87 -30.93 -5.91
C ARG A 822 11.76 -29.97 -5.47
N LEU A 823 11.55 -29.83 -4.17
CA LEU A 823 10.52 -28.95 -3.61
C LEU A 823 10.80 -27.47 -3.93
N LEU A 824 12.04 -27.04 -3.74
CA LEU A 824 12.45 -25.69 -4.14
C LEU A 824 12.28 -25.51 -5.66
N GLY A 825 12.56 -26.54 -6.46
CA GLY A 825 12.27 -26.56 -7.89
C GLY A 825 10.80 -26.29 -8.20
N SER A 826 9.86 -26.91 -7.46
CA SER A 826 8.42 -26.65 -7.60
C SER A 826 8.02 -25.25 -7.12
N ILE A 827 8.59 -24.74 -6.03
CA ILE A 827 8.34 -23.33 -5.60
C ILE A 827 8.80 -22.36 -6.69
N CYS A 828 9.91 -22.67 -7.38
CA CYS A 828 10.43 -21.85 -8.47
C CYS A 828 9.53 -21.84 -9.73
N THR A 829 8.46 -22.65 -9.80
CA THR A 829 7.47 -22.56 -10.89
C THR A 829 6.38 -21.52 -10.61
N LEU A 830 6.34 -20.93 -9.41
CA LEU A 830 5.34 -19.94 -9.00
C LEU A 830 5.69 -18.55 -9.53
N SER A 831 5.42 -18.28 -10.81
CA SER A 831 5.85 -17.05 -11.50
C SER A 831 5.26 -15.74 -10.93
N ASN A 832 4.13 -15.82 -10.23
CA ASN A 832 3.47 -14.68 -9.59
C ASN A 832 3.92 -14.42 -8.14
N LEU A 833 4.88 -15.20 -7.63
CA LEU A 833 5.34 -15.07 -6.26
C LEU A 833 6.10 -13.74 -6.06
N GLU A 834 5.64 -12.95 -5.10
CA GLU A 834 6.19 -11.64 -4.74
C GLU A 834 6.98 -11.68 -3.42
N HIS A 835 6.59 -12.56 -2.50
CA HIS A 835 7.24 -12.74 -1.21
C HIS A 835 7.51 -14.21 -0.94
N LEU A 836 8.75 -14.53 -0.61
CA LEU A 836 9.17 -15.87 -0.20
C LEU A 836 10.02 -15.79 1.08
N ASP A 837 9.53 -16.40 2.16
CA ASP A 837 10.28 -16.56 3.40
C ASP A 837 10.70 -18.02 3.58
N LEU A 838 12.02 -18.27 3.59
CA LEU A 838 12.63 -19.56 3.87
C LEU A 838 13.53 -19.49 5.12
N SER A 839 13.36 -18.49 5.97
CA SER A 839 14.24 -18.24 7.10
C SER A 839 14.23 -19.39 8.14
N GLY A 840 15.32 -19.51 8.89
CA GLY A 840 15.49 -20.52 9.94
C GLY A 840 15.65 -21.98 9.47
N ASN A 841 15.63 -22.23 8.15
CA ASN A 841 15.81 -23.57 7.57
C ASN A 841 17.28 -24.07 7.65
N ARG A 842 17.72 -24.48 8.85
CA ARG A 842 19.13 -24.86 9.15
C ARG A 842 19.73 -25.98 8.28
N LYS A 843 18.90 -26.83 7.67
CA LYS A 843 19.34 -27.93 6.79
C LYS A 843 19.51 -27.53 5.33
N LEU A 844 19.02 -26.34 4.94
CA LEU A 844 19.09 -25.86 3.58
C LEU A 844 20.55 -25.59 3.18
N SER A 845 21.10 -26.41 2.29
CA SER A 845 22.51 -26.34 1.87
C SER A 845 22.73 -25.61 0.54
N SER A 846 21.70 -25.51 -0.28
CA SER A 846 21.75 -24.94 -1.63
C SER A 846 20.37 -24.48 -2.09
N ILE A 847 20.33 -23.35 -2.81
CA ILE A 847 19.14 -22.88 -3.55
C ILE A 847 19.30 -23.31 -5.02
N PRO A 848 18.25 -23.85 -5.67
CA PRO A 848 18.33 -24.28 -7.07
C PRO A 848 18.49 -23.08 -8.02
N THR A 849 19.11 -23.29 -9.18
CA THR A 849 19.25 -22.25 -10.20
C THR A 849 17.90 -21.76 -10.73
N SER A 850 16.85 -22.57 -10.64
CA SER A 850 15.48 -22.17 -10.99
C SER A 850 14.92 -21.02 -10.15
N ILE A 851 15.52 -20.66 -9.00
CA ILE A 851 15.07 -19.50 -8.20
C ILE A 851 15.09 -18.20 -9.00
N GLY A 852 15.97 -18.10 -10.01
CA GLY A 852 16.03 -16.98 -10.94
C GLY A 852 14.78 -16.82 -11.83
N ASN A 853 13.90 -17.83 -11.88
CA ASN A 853 12.65 -17.77 -12.63
C ASN A 853 11.59 -16.91 -11.94
N LEU A 854 11.74 -16.65 -10.63
CA LEU A 854 10.80 -15.86 -9.84
C LEU A 854 11.00 -14.36 -10.10
N ARG A 855 10.64 -13.91 -11.31
CA ARG A 855 10.89 -12.53 -11.76
C ARG A 855 10.03 -11.47 -11.07
N GLN A 856 8.88 -11.86 -10.49
CA GLN A 856 8.01 -10.97 -9.70
C GLN A 856 8.41 -10.88 -8.23
N LEU A 857 9.40 -11.66 -7.79
CA LEU A 857 9.76 -11.71 -6.38
C LEU A 857 10.38 -10.39 -5.93
N HIS A 858 9.75 -9.74 -4.97
CA HIS A 858 10.19 -8.50 -4.34
C HIS A 858 11.03 -8.77 -3.09
N THR A 859 10.64 -9.77 -2.30
CA THR A 859 11.26 -10.09 -1.01
C THR A 859 11.64 -11.57 -0.95
N LEU A 860 12.91 -11.82 -0.63
CA LEU A 860 13.43 -13.16 -0.35
C LEU A 860 14.18 -13.16 0.99
N ASP A 861 13.68 -13.94 1.96
CA ASP A 861 14.35 -14.14 3.25
C ASP A 861 14.98 -15.55 3.35
N LEU A 862 16.29 -15.56 3.56
CA LEU A 862 17.16 -16.74 3.75
C LEU A 862 17.94 -16.65 5.07
N SER A 863 17.56 -15.77 5.99
CA SER A 863 18.18 -15.66 7.32
C SER A 863 18.06 -16.99 8.09
N GLY A 864 18.96 -17.28 9.04
CA GLY A 864 18.95 -18.54 9.79
C GLY A 864 19.29 -19.81 8.99
N CYS A 865 19.56 -19.72 7.68
CA CYS A 865 19.94 -20.85 6.82
C CYS A 865 21.45 -21.19 6.93
N HIS A 866 21.93 -21.59 8.11
CA HIS A 866 23.36 -21.70 8.42
C HIS A 866 24.19 -22.67 7.55
N ARG A 867 23.56 -23.62 6.82
CA ARG A 867 24.28 -24.53 5.90
C ARG A 867 24.37 -24.03 4.47
N LEU A 868 23.70 -22.93 4.14
CA LEU A 868 23.70 -22.35 2.81
C LEU A 868 25.04 -21.65 2.57
N LYS A 869 25.84 -22.16 1.64
CA LYS A 869 27.20 -21.64 1.39
C LYS A 869 27.31 -20.69 0.20
N LYS A 870 26.38 -20.76 -0.76
CA LYS A 870 26.43 -19.99 -2.01
C LYS A 870 25.01 -19.73 -2.53
N LEU A 871 24.80 -18.56 -3.12
CA LEU A 871 23.61 -18.25 -3.92
C LEU A 871 23.82 -18.58 -5.40
N PRO A 872 22.80 -19.07 -6.12
CA PRO A 872 22.91 -19.43 -7.53
C PRO A 872 22.92 -18.18 -8.41
N ASN A 873 23.89 -18.05 -9.33
CA ASN A 873 24.08 -16.85 -10.18
C ASN A 873 22.82 -16.44 -10.98
N SER A 874 21.88 -17.35 -11.19
CA SER A 874 20.59 -17.08 -11.82
C SER A 874 19.70 -16.07 -11.09
N MET A 875 19.96 -15.75 -9.81
CA MET A 875 19.22 -14.65 -9.14
C MET A 875 19.44 -13.29 -9.82
N ILE A 876 20.43 -13.17 -10.73
CA ILE A 876 20.55 -12.01 -11.62
C ILE A 876 19.31 -11.72 -12.46
N ASN A 877 18.51 -12.75 -12.73
CA ASN A 877 17.31 -12.62 -13.53
C ASN A 877 16.10 -12.10 -12.72
N MET A 878 16.24 -11.95 -11.39
CA MET A 878 15.18 -11.52 -10.48
C MET A 878 15.11 -9.98 -10.44
N VAL A 879 14.69 -9.38 -11.56
CA VAL A 879 14.74 -7.92 -11.78
C VAL A 879 13.90 -7.08 -10.82
N ASN A 880 12.85 -7.65 -10.22
CA ASN A 880 11.99 -6.95 -9.25
C ASN A 880 12.40 -7.18 -7.79
N LEU A 881 13.50 -7.92 -7.53
CA LEU A 881 13.96 -8.21 -6.17
C LEU A 881 14.46 -6.93 -5.51
N LYS A 882 13.71 -6.47 -4.50
CA LYS A 882 13.96 -5.25 -3.73
C LYS A 882 14.61 -5.53 -2.39
N VAL A 883 14.35 -6.72 -1.83
CA VAL A 883 14.81 -7.10 -0.50
C VAL A 883 15.34 -8.54 -0.54
N LEU A 884 16.62 -8.70 -0.20
CA LEU A 884 17.25 -10.01 -0.04
C LEU A 884 17.92 -10.07 1.34
N ILE A 885 17.43 -10.98 2.19
CA ILE A 885 17.97 -11.20 3.54
C ILE A 885 18.72 -12.53 3.53
N VAL A 886 20.01 -12.52 3.89
CA VAL A 886 20.88 -13.70 3.85
C VAL A 886 21.80 -13.77 5.07
N GLU A 887 22.24 -14.98 5.40
CA GLU A 887 23.23 -15.20 6.45
C GLU A 887 24.64 -14.71 6.08
N LYS A 888 25.40 -14.26 7.08
CA LYS A 888 26.72 -13.62 6.91
C LYS A 888 27.79 -14.53 6.26
N GLU A 889 27.59 -15.84 6.22
CA GLU A 889 28.55 -16.82 5.68
C GLU A 889 28.30 -17.20 4.20
N VAL A 890 27.22 -16.71 3.58
CA VAL A 890 26.87 -17.05 2.20
C VAL A 890 27.82 -16.35 1.22
N ARG A 891 28.59 -17.12 0.44
CA ARG A 891 29.51 -16.57 -0.58
C ARG A 891 28.74 -15.97 -1.75
N LEU A 892 28.99 -14.68 -2.01
CA LEU A 892 28.47 -13.93 -3.15
C LEU A 892 29.53 -13.84 -4.26
N ASP A 893 29.14 -14.28 -5.46
CA ASP A 893 29.93 -14.17 -6.68
C ASP A 893 30.04 -12.70 -7.12
N GLU A 894 31.03 -12.35 -7.94
CA GLU A 894 31.29 -10.98 -8.38
C GLU A 894 30.10 -10.39 -9.17
N SER A 895 29.45 -11.21 -10.00
CA SER A 895 28.21 -10.87 -10.70
C SER A 895 27.03 -10.62 -9.76
N MET A 896 26.99 -11.28 -8.60
CA MET A 896 25.94 -11.09 -7.59
C MET A 896 26.11 -9.81 -6.80
N ARG A 897 27.36 -9.37 -6.59
CA ARG A 897 27.66 -8.08 -5.96
C ARG A 897 27.14 -6.91 -6.79
N ALA A 898 27.15 -7.04 -8.12
CA ALA A 898 26.59 -6.04 -9.03
C ALA A 898 25.05 -5.93 -8.95
N LEU A 899 24.32 -7.02 -8.69
CA LEU A 899 22.87 -6.95 -8.41
C LEU A 899 22.54 -6.28 -7.08
N LEU A 900 23.32 -6.60 -6.04
CA LEU A 900 23.11 -6.01 -4.71
C LEU A 900 23.32 -4.49 -4.71
N ASN A 901 23.99 -3.93 -5.73
CA ASN A 901 24.09 -2.48 -5.94
C ASN A 901 22.75 -1.83 -6.38
N PHE A 902 21.78 -2.61 -6.90
CA PHE A 902 20.44 -2.14 -7.29
C PHE A 902 19.36 -2.42 -6.23
N VAL A 903 19.64 -3.34 -5.29
CA VAL A 903 18.76 -3.67 -4.18
C VAL A 903 18.96 -2.59 -3.11
N SER A 904 17.92 -1.80 -2.81
CA SER A 904 17.95 -0.87 -1.67
C SER A 904 18.22 -1.68 -0.41
N LEU A 905 19.45 -1.61 0.11
CA LEU A 905 19.82 -2.29 1.34
C LEU A 905 19.59 -1.32 2.51
N PRO A 906 18.47 -1.42 3.26
CA PRO A 906 18.35 -0.74 4.54
C PRO A 906 19.37 -1.25 5.56
N HIS A 907 20.06 -2.36 5.26
CA HIS A 907 21.07 -2.98 6.11
C HIS A 907 22.23 -3.58 5.29
N PHE A 908 23.45 -3.13 5.55
CA PHE A 908 24.71 -3.52 4.92
C PHE A 908 25.68 -4.01 6.00
N VAL A 909 26.37 -5.14 5.79
CA VAL A 909 27.32 -5.70 6.75
C VAL A 909 28.72 -5.68 6.14
N VAL A 910 29.67 -5.07 6.85
CA VAL A 910 31.08 -5.01 6.44
C VAL A 910 31.82 -6.29 6.85
N TYR A 911 32.56 -6.89 5.91
CA TYR A 911 33.44 -8.02 6.11
C TYR A 911 34.74 -7.85 5.32
N ALA A 912 35.81 -8.49 5.80
CA ALA A 912 37.11 -8.48 5.14
C ALA A 912 37.12 -9.40 3.91
N SER A 913 37.78 -8.97 2.82
CA SER A 913 38.06 -9.80 1.65
C SER A 913 38.95 -11.00 2.01
N SER A 914 38.95 -12.04 1.17
CA SER A 914 39.65 -13.31 1.45
C SER A 914 41.17 -13.18 1.59
N ASP A 915 41.76 -12.15 1.00
CA ASP A 915 43.16 -11.77 1.13
C ASP A 915 43.46 -10.91 2.38
N LYS A 916 42.42 -10.54 3.15
CA LYS A 916 42.45 -9.65 4.33
C LYS A 916 42.99 -8.24 4.06
N CYS A 917 43.20 -7.86 2.80
CA CYS A 917 43.79 -6.57 2.40
C CYS A 917 42.75 -5.46 2.17
N SER A 918 41.47 -5.79 2.03
CA SER A 918 40.38 -4.82 1.84
C SER A 918 39.08 -5.28 2.51
N SER A 919 38.09 -4.41 2.61
CA SER A 919 36.73 -4.75 3.00
C SER A 919 35.76 -4.54 1.83
N ASN A 920 34.55 -5.09 1.95
CA ASN A 920 33.50 -4.89 0.96
C ASN A 920 32.80 -3.51 1.04
N ILE A 921 33.26 -2.58 1.88
CA ILE A 921 32.55 -1.32 2.14
C ILE A 921 32.43 -0.42 0.89
N ASN A 922 33.39 -0.50 -0.04
CA ASN A 922 33.39 0.21 -1.32
C ASN A 922 32.17 -0.11 -2.22
N LEU A 923 31.49 -1.24 -1.99
CA LEU A 923 30.25 -1.61 -2.70
C LEU A 923 29.11 -0.62 -2.43
N LEU A 924 29.22 0.24 -1.42
CA LEU A 924 28.25 1.32 -1.16
C LEU A 924 28.41 2.54 -2.09
N GLU A 925 29.52 2.68 -2.83
CA GLU A 925 29.77 3.85 -3.70
C GLU A 925 28.65 4.14 -4.73
N PRO A 926 28.06 3.16 -5.44
CA PRO A 926 26.98 3.45 -6.42
C PRO A 926 25.58 3.57 -5.81
N THR A 927 25.39 3.22 -4.53
CA THR A 927 24.04 3.13 -3.91
C THR A 927 23.50 4.50 -3.49
N ASN A 928 22.18 4.68 -3.39
CA ASN A 928 21.57 5.93 -2.89
C ASN A 928 20.25 5.71 -2.11
N PRO A 929 20.26 4.99 -0.98
CA PRO A 929 19.05 4.60 -0.26
C PRO A 929 18.48 5.73 0.62
N ASP A 930 17.17 5.70 0.88
CA ASP A 930 16.51 6.62 1.84
C ASP A 930 16.75 6.21 3.31
N LYS A 931 17.10 4.93 3.55
CA LYS A 931 17.50 4.38 4.86
C LYS A 931 18.70 3.45 4.70
N LEU A 932 19.71 3.55 5.57
CA LEU A 932 20.90 2.69 5.53
C LEU A 932 21.42 2.37 6.94
N THR A 933 21.68 1.08 7.20
CA THR A 933 22.44 0.61 8.37
C THR A 933 23.73 -0.03 7.91
N ILE A 934 24.89 0.43 8.40
CA ILE A 934 26.20 -0.18 8.14
C ILE A 934 26.66 -0.89 9.42
N ASP A 935 26.61 -2.22 9.40
CA ASP A 935 26.95 -3.10 10.51
C ASP A 935 28.36 -3.69 10.34
N ARG A 936 28.98 -4.05 11.47
CA ARG A 936 30.34 -4.61 11.55
C ARG A 936 31.47 -3.73 10.99
N LEU A 937 31.39 -2.43 11.23
CA LEU A 937 32.41 -1.47 10.79
C LEU A 937 33.83 -1.78 11.29
N GLU A 938 33.99 -2.63 12.33
CA GLU A 938 35.30 -3.13 12.77
C GLU A 938 36.14 -3.79 11.65
N ASN A 939 35.49 -4.23 10.56
CA ASN A 939 36.13 -4.94 9.44
C ASN A 939 36.73 -4.02 8.36
N VAL A 940 36.55 -2.70 8.43
CA VAL A 940 37.15 -1.74 7.47
C VAL A 940 38.68 -1.80 7.55
N LYS A 941 39.37 -1.95 6.42
CA LYS A 941 40.83 -2.20 6.41
C LYS A 941 41.68 -0.94 6.24
N SER A 942 41.11 0.12 5.67
CA SER A 942 41.78 1.40 5.49
C SER A 942 40.77 2.54 5.41
N THR A 943 41.21 3.75 5.79
CA THR A 943 40.42 4.99 5.65
C THR A 943 40.04 5.29 4.21
N LYS A 944 40.87 4.89 3.23
CA LYS A 944 40.59 5.07 1.79
C LYS A 944 39.33 4.33 1.34
N GLU A 945 39.06 3.16 1.89
CA GLU A 945 37.86 2.37 1.56
C GLU A 945 36.60 3.04 2.09
N ALA A 946 36.65 3.53 3.32
CA ALA A 946 35.54 4.28 3.91
C ALA A 946 35.27 5.58 3.12
N TRP A 947 36.31 6.30 2.72
CA TRP A 947 36.18 7.51 1.89
C TRP A 947 35.58 7.22 0.51
N SER A 948 35.93 6.09 -0.10
CA SER A 948 35.50 5.73 -1.46
C SER A 948 33.98 5.64 -1.63
N ILE A 949 33.21 5.43 -0.54
CA ILE A 949 31.75 5.32 -0.64
C ILE A 949 31.04 6.65 -0.91
N LYS A 950 31.73 7.78 -0.69
CA LYS A 950 31.23 9.15 -0.90
C LYS A 950 29.86 9.39 -0.24
N LEU A 951 29.75 9.07 1.04
CA LEU A 951 28.48 9.10 1.78
C LEU A 951 27.82 10.49 1.80
N ILE A 952 28.62 11.56 1.80
CA ILE A 952 28.14 12.95 1.77
C ILE A 952 27.46 13.33 0.44
N GLU A 953 27.75 12.62 -0.65
CA GLU A 953 27.18 12.91 -1.98
C GLU A 953 25.81 12.25 -2.19
N LYS A 954 25.39 11.37 -1.27
CA LYS A 954 24.10 10.65 -1.34
C LYS A 954 22.92 11.63 -1.17
N GLN A 955 21.82 11.35 -1.86
CA GLN A 955 20.62 12.19 -1.92
C GLN A 955 19.44 11.49 -1.25
N ASN A 956 18.54 12.26 -0.62
CA ASN A 956 17.27 11.78 -0.03
C ASN A 956 17.40 10.77 1.13
N MET A 957 18.59 10.59 1.70
CA MET A 957 18.79 9.69 2.85
C MET A 957 18.24 10.32 4.12
N LYS A 958 17.24 9.69 4.75
CA LYS A 958 16.58 10.15 5.97
C LYS A 958 17.05 9.43 7.22
N VAL A 959 17.41 8.14 7.14
CA VAL A 959 17.82 7.33 8.30
C VAL A 959 19.18 6.70 8.05
N LEU A 960 20.12 6.91 8.97
CA LEU A 960 21.47 6.35 8.88
C LEU A 960 21.88 5.72 10.22
N THR A 961 22.39 4.50 10.17
CA THR A 961 22.89 3.78 11.35
C THR A 961 24.29 3.23 11.12
N PHE A 962 25.23 3.50 12.03
CA PHE A 962 26.56 2.89 12.06
C PHE A 962 26.65 1.94 13.26
N ARG A 963 27.10 0.70 13.04
CA ARG A 963 27.20 -0.32 14.11
C ARG A 963 28.54 -1.06 14.06
N TRP A 964 29.16 -1.15 15.23
CA TRP A 964 30.30 -2.02 15.51
C TRP A 964 29.88 -3.15 16.45
N THR A 965 30.56 -4.29 16.31
CA THR A 965 30.43 -5.39 17.28
C THR A 965 31.19 -5.07 18.57
N GLU A 966 30.54 -5.28 19.71
CA GLU A 966 31.13 -5.11 21.04
C GLU A 966 32.32 -6.08 21.23
N ASN A 967 33.44 -5.58 21.76
CA ASN A 967 34.69 -6.34 21.99
C ASN A 967 35.40 -6.91 20.74
N ALA A 968 35.00 -6.54 19.52
CA ALA A 968 35.72 -6.98 18.31
C ALA A 968 37.04 -6.23 18.10
N GLU A 969 38.07 -6.90 17.57
CA GLU A 969 39.33 -6.25 17.20
C GLU A 969 39.12 -5.26 16.04
N ARG A 970 39.79 -4.10 16.11
CA ARG A 970 39.71 -3.04 15.10
C ARG A 970 40.93 -3.09 14.18
N PHE A 971 40.71 -3.06 12.87
CA PHE A 971 41.81 -2.91 11.89
C PHE A 971 42.24 -1.46 11.70
N VAL A 972 41.28 -0.54 11.74
CA VAL A 972 41.46 0.91 11.68
C VAL A 972 40.77 1.49 12.90
N ASP A 973 41.32 2.54 13.50
CA ASP A 973 40.69 3.20 14.65
C ASP A 973 39.27 3.68 14.27
N ASP A 974 38.30 3.51 15.18
CA ASP A 974 36.89 3.84 14.89
C ASP A 974 36.73 5.32 14.52
N LYS A 975 37.57 6.21 15.09
CA LYS A 975 37.63 7.63 14.73
C LYS A 975 38.05 7.82 13.29
N ASP A 976 39.13 7.19 12.86
CA ASP A 976 39.65 7.34 11.51
C ASP A 976 38.69 6.78 10.45
N VAL A 977 37.95 5.71 10.77
CA VAL A 977 36.87 5.20 9.89
C VAL A 977 35.72 6.19 9.80
N LEU A 978 35.22 6.66 10.95
CA LEU A 978 34.06 7.54 11.00
C LEU A 978 34.37 8.94 10.44
N GLU A 979 35.61 9.42 10.54
CA GLU A 979 36.09 10.67 9.92
C GLU A 979 35.87 10.67 8.39
N GLN A 980 35.93 9.50 7.75
CA GLN A 980 35.72 9.37 6.31
C GLN A 980 34.26 9.11 5.92
N LEU A 981 33.39 8.77 6.88
CA LEU A 981 31.98 8.42 6.67
C LEU A 981 31.06 9.59 7.01
N VAL A 982 31.27 10.74 6.36
CA VAL A 982 30.48 11.97 6.59
C VAL A 982 29.04 11.79 6.07
N PRO A 983 28.01 11.89 6.92
CA PRO A 983 26.61 11.77 6.49
C PRO A 983 26.15 12.91 5.56
N PRO A 984 25.15 12.67 4.67
CA PRO A 984 24.53 13.75 3.88
C PRO A 984 23.59 14.59 4.75
N SER A 985 23.39 15.87 4.40
CA SER A 985 22.60 16.83 5.19
C SER A 985 21.11 16.50 5.32
N SER A 986 20.60 15.59 4.48
CA SER A 986 19.20 15.15 4.48
C SER A 986 18.84 14.17 5.61
N VAL A 987 19.83 13.69 6.37
CA VAL A 987 19.61 12.70 7.43
C VAL A 987 18.85 13.34 8.60
N GLN A 988 17.71 12.74 8.93
CA GLN A 988 16.84 13.15 10.03
C GLN A 988 17.05 12.27 11.28
N ILE A 989 17.45 11.01 11.11
CA ILE A 989 17.71 10.07 12.20
C ILE A 989 19.11 9.48 12.05
N LEU A 990 19.99 9.73 13.02
CA LEU A 990 21.34 9.19 13.07
C LEU A 990 21.54 8.32 14.30
N THR A 991 21.94 7.07 14.11
CA THR A 991 22.25 6.14 15.21
C THR A 991 23.68 5.61 15.08
N ILE A 992 24.47 5.69 16.15
CA ILE A 992 25.83 5.15 16.21
C ILE A 992 25.92 4.18 17.39
N VAL A 993 26.38 2.96 17.14
CA VAL A 993 26.39 1.89 18.15
C VAL A 993 27.76 1.21 18.23
N GLY A 994 28.32 1.10 19.44
CA GLY A 994 29.51 0.29 19.71
C GLY A 994 30.84 0.95 19.36
N TYR A 995 30.87 2.28 19.29
CA TYR A 995 32.07 3.08 18.98
C TYR A 995 33.05 3.11 20.16
N THR A 996 34.30 2.71 19.97
CA THR A 996 35.25 2.47 21.06
C THR A 996 36.47 3.39 21.11
N SER A 997 36.61 4.34 20.18
CA SER A 997 37.70 5.33 20.20
C SER A 997 37.50 6.38 21.29
N LEU A 998 38.61 6.97 21.75
CA LEU A 998 38.63 8.00 22.80
C LEU A 998 38.04 9.34 22.30
N SER A 999 38.46 9.76 21.12
CA SER A 999 38.03 10.99 20.45
C SER A 999 36.96 10.70 19.41
N ILE A 1000 36.01 11.62 19.22
CA ILE A 1000 35.06 11.63 18.11
C ILE A 1000 35.60 12.42 16.90
N PRO A 1001 35.09 12.17 15.68
CA PRO A 1001 35.56 12.84 14.46
C PRO A 1001 35.12 14.31 14.35
N ASP A 1002 35.82 15.11 13.54
CA ASP A 1002 35.64 16.56 13.46
C ASP A 1002 34.23 16.94 12.98
N TRP A 1003 33.68 16.21 12.01
CA TRP A 1003 32.32 16.47 11.53
C TRP A 1003 31.24 16.22 12.60
N LEU A 1004 31.49 15.32 13.57
CA LEU A 1004 30.60 15.09 14.69
C LEU A 1004 30.80 16.15 15.78
N MET A 1005 32.00 16.70 15.91
CA MET A 1005 32.28 17.89 16.72
C MET A 1005 31.50 19.12 16.25
N ASP A 1006 31.46 19.32 14.93
CA ASP A 1006 30.75 20.41 14.26
C ASP A 1006 29.41 19.96 13.64
N ILE A 1007 28.72 19.00 14.26
CA ILE A 1007 27.53 18.32 13.70
C ILE A 1007 26.45 19.25 13.15
N ARG A 1008 26.29 20.45 13.73
CA ARG A 1008 25.33 21.46 13.27
C ARG A 1008 25.58 21.90 11.82
N GLN A 1009 26.83 21.99 11.40
CA GLN A 1009 27.19 22.39 10.04
C GLN A 1009 26.86 21.29 9.02
N TYR A 1010 26.95 20.03 9.44
CA TYR A 1010 26.77 18.86 8.57
C TYR A 1010 25.32 18.36 8.54
N LEU A 1011 24.61 18.41 9.68
CA LEU A 1011 23.27 17.84 9.89
C LEU A 1011 22.31 18.85 10.53
N PRO A 1012 21.90 19.91 9.82
CA PRO A 1012 21.03 20.95 10.36
C PRO A 1012 19.58 20.50 10.62
N ASP A 1013 19.11 19.48 9.89
CA ASP A 1013 17.73 18.96 9.94
C ASP A 1013 17.57 17.70 10.79
N LEU A 1014 18.57 17.38 11.62
CA LEU A 1014 18.56 16.20 12.47
C LEU A 1014 17.44 16.28 13.53
N LEU A 1015 16.57 15.27 13.55
CA LEU A 1015 15.44 15.12 14.48
C LEU A 1015 15.77 14.16 15.62
N GLU A 1016 16.52 13.09 15.35
CA GLU A 1016 16.86 12.07 16.34
C GLU A 1016 18.35 11.69 16.26
N LEU A 1017 19.01 11.67 17.41
CA LEU A 1017 20.40 11.26 17.56
C LEU A 1017 20.55 10.20 18.67
N ASN A 1018 21.04 9.02 18.31
CA ASN A 1018 21.28 7.93 19.26
C ASN A 1018 22.76 7.57 19.30
N LEU A 1019 23.43 7.77 20.44
CA LEU A 1019 24.81 7.38 20.69
C LEU A 1019 24.84 6.26 21.75
N LEU A 1020 25.00 5.03 21.28
CA LEU A 1020 24.81 3.83 22.10
C LEU A 1020 26.12 3.04 22.23
N ASN A 1021 26.47 2.66 23.46
CA ASN A 1021 27.67 1.89 23.79
C ASN A 1021 28.98 2.56 23.33
N PHE A 1022 29.32 3.70 23.93
CA PHE A 1022 30.58 4.45 23.71
C PHE A 1022 31.48 4.34 24.95
N PRO A 1023 32.09 3.17 25.23
CA PRO A 1023 32.71 2.89 26.53
C PRO A 1023 33.93 3.77 26.85
N LYS A 1024 34.70 4.20 25.84
CA LYS A 1024 35.94 4.98 26.02
C LYS A 1024 35.78 6.49 25.75
N CYS A 1025 34.67 6.91 25.19
CA CYS A 1025 34.43 8.32 24.86
C CYS A 1025 34.30 9.15 26.13
N ASN A 1026 35.09 10.23 26.24
CA ASN A 1026 35.11 11.10 27.41
C ASN A 1026 34.58 12.52 27.14
N THR A 1027 34.35 12.89 25.89
CA THR A 1027 33.85 14.20 25.46
C THR A 1027 32.72 14.06 24.44
N LEU A 1028 31.72 14.94 24.54
CA LEU A 1028 30.62 15.06 23.58
C LEU A 1028 30.69 16.42 22.88
N PRO A 1029 30.14 16.53 21.66
CA PRO A 1029 30.11 17.79 20.93
C PRO A 1029 29.03 18.72 21.48
N ALA A 1030 28.95 19.95 20.97
CA ALA A 1030 27.96 20.95 21.38
C ALA A 1030 26.56 20.65 20.80
N LEU A 1031 26.02 19.46 21.08
CA LEU A 1031 24.75 18.95 20.57
C LEU A 1031 23.56 19.90 20.83
N GLY A 1032 23.64 20.71 21.89
CA GLY A 1032 22.63 21.70 22.25
C GLY A 1032 22.37 22.79 21.20
N GLN A 1033 23.24 22.92 20.18
CA GLN A 1033 23.06 23.87 19.09
C GLN A 1033 22.21 23.34 17.92
N LEU A 1034 21.81 22.06 17.93
CA LEU A 1034 21.00 21.47 16.86
C LEU A 1034 19.57 22.03 16.89
N PRO A 1035 19.09 22.68 15.80
CA PRO A 1035 17.88 23.50 15.83
C PRO A 1035 16.57 22.69 15.78
N ASN A 1036 16.62 21.45 15.31
CA ASN A 1036 15.44 20.61 15.08
C ASN A 1036 15.44 19.28 15.87
N LEU A 1037 16.44 19.06 16.74
CA LEU A 1037 16.59 17.80 17.46
C LEU A 1037 15.43 17.61 18.46
N LEU A 1038 14.64 16.56 18.28
CA LEU A 1038 13.50 16.16 19.11
C LEU A 1038 13.89 15.06 20.11
N GLU A 1039 14.70 14.08 19.68
CA GLU A 1039 15.12 12.95 20.52
C GLU A 1039 16.65 12.80 20.58
N LEU A 1040 17.17 12.58 21.79
CA LEU A 1040 18.58 12.28 22.05
C LEU A 1040 18.71 11.10 23.04
N ASP A 1041 19.34 10.01 22.62
CA ASP A 1041 19.63 8.86 23.49
C ASP A 1041 21.14 8.64 23.66
N LEU A 1042 21.58 8.63 24.91
CA LEU A 1042 22.94 8.32 25.35
C LEU A 1042 22.90 7.07 26.22
N TYR A 1043 23.36 5.94 25.67
CA TYR A 1043 23.32 4.65 26.36
C TYR A 1043 24.72 4.08 26.54
N ARG A 1044 25.07 3.57 27.73
CA ARG A 1044 26.37 2.92 28.04
C ARG A 1044 27.60 3.74 27.62
N MET A 1045 27.76 4.94 28.17
CA MET A 1045 28.97 5.77 28.00
C MET A 1045 29.79 5.78 29.30
N GLU A 1046 30.63 4.76 29.51
CA GLU A 1046 31.27 4.51 30.82
C GLU A 1046 32.38 5.50 31.19
N SER A 1047 33.10 6.03 30.19
CA SER A 1047 34.21 6.98 30.39
C SER A 1047 33.81 8.45 30.26
N LEU A 1048 32.54 8.73 29.98
CA LEU A 1048 32.04 10.09 29.85
C LEU A 1048 31.95 10.71 31.26
N GLU A 1049 32.84 11.64 31.57
CA GLU A 1049 32.96 12.25 32.91
C GLU A 1049 32.27 13.60 33.00
N GLU A 1050 32.32 14.41 31.93
CA GLU A 1050 31.69 15.72 31.91
C GLU A 1050 31.05 16.00 30.55
N TRP A 1051 29.81 16.47 30.57
CA TRP A 1051 29.16 17.02 29.38
C TRP A 1051 28.86 18.49 29.62
N ASN A 1052 29.66 19.36 29.00
CA ASN A 1052 29.47 20.80 29.05
C ASN A 1052 28.47 21.22 27.97
N THR A 1053 27.27 21.60 28.39
CA THR A 1053 26.21 22.06 27.49
C THR A 1053 26.33 23.56 27.16
N ALA A 1054 27.20 24.32 27.86
CA ALA A 1054 27.35 25.77 27.70
C ALA A 1054 27.87 26.19 26.33
N TYR A 1055 27.16 27.09 25.65
CA TYR A 1055 27.64 27.77 24.45
C TYR A 1055 27.59 29.29 24.62
N ASN A 1056 28.73 29.95 24.38
CA ASN A 1056 28.85 31.40 24.40
C ASN A 1056 28.41 31.93 23.01
N THR A 1057 27.23 32.55 22.94
CA THR A 1057 26.89 33.41 21.80
C THR A 1057 27.76 34.65 21.94
N GLY A 1058 28.82 34.76 21.13
CA GLY A 1058 29.93 35.72 21.28
C GLY A 1058 29.58 37.22 21.28
N GLU A 1059 28.31 37.60 21.37
CA GLU A 1059 27.84 38.98 21.52
C GLU A 1059 26.91 39.08 22.73
N GLY A 1060 27.42 39.67 23.82
CA GLY A 1060 26.57 40.19 24.90
C GLY A 1060 25.97 39.17 25.87
N GLY A 1061 26.77 38.29 26.48
CA GLY A 1061 26.58 37.79 27.85
C GLY A 1061 25.27 37.08 28.24
N ALA A 1062 24.40 36.72 27.30
CA ALA A 1062 23.21 35.91 27.54
C ALA A 1062 23.44 34.48 27.04
N ASN A 1063 23.34 33.49 27.92
CA ASN A 1063 23.36 32.07 27.53
C ASN A 1063 22.14 31.79 26.65
N GLY A 1064 22.34 31.41 25.38
CA GLY A 1064 21.26 31.02 24.46
C GLY A 1064 20.52 29.76 24.89
N LEU A 1065 19.28 29.57 24.42
CA LEU A 1065 18.48 28.36 24.65
C LEU A 1065 19.19 27.13 24.06
N MET A 1066 19.46 26.14 24.92
CA MET A 1066 20.05 24.86 24.52
C MET A 1066 18.93 23.89 24.14
N PHE A 1067 19.10 23.20 23.01
CA PHE A 1067 18.14 22.23 22.48
C PHE A 1067 16.73 22.82 22.26
N PRO A 1068 16.55 23.70 21.26
CA PRO A 1068 15.32 24.47 21.08
C PRO A 1068 14.04 23.66 20.87
N LYS A 1069 14.13 22.38 20.47
CA LYS A 1069 12.97 21.51 20.19
C LYS A 1069 13.06 20.12 20.85
N LEU A 1070 14.01 19.88 21.76
CA LEU A 1070 14.23 18.52 22.29
C LEU A 1070 13.08 18.12 23.24
N GLU A 1071 12.35 17.09 22.85
CA GLU A 1071 11.22 16.52 23.57
C GLU A 1071 11.67 15.39 24.49
N LYS A 1072 12.71 14.64 24.11
CA LYS A 1072 13.15 13.45 24.84
C LYS A 1072 14.66 13.33 24.91
N LEU A 1073 15.18 13.30 26.14
CA LEU A 1073 16.56 12.96 26.45
C LEU A 1073 16.60 11.68 27.29
N SER A 1074 17.21 10.64 26.77
CA SER A 1074 17.44 9.39 27.49
C SER A 1074 18.93 9.28 27.79
N ILE A 1075 19.30 9.22 29.08
CA ILE A 1075 20.67 8.94 29.52
C ILE A 1075 20.63 7.70 30.40
N LYS A 1076 21.26 6.63 29.96
CA LYS A 1076 21.18 5.32 30.61
C LYS A 1076 22.55 4.67 30.66
N GLN A 1077 22.93 4.17 31.84
CA GLN A 1077 24.20 3.47 32.05
C GLN A 1077 25.47 4.31 31.76
N CYS A 1078 25.41 5.65 31.93
CA CYS A 1078 26.55 6.58 31.85
C CYS A 1078 27.05 6.95 33.25
N ARG A 1079 27.76 6.04 33.93
CA ARG A 1079 27.95 6.10 35.40
C ARG A 1079 28.83 7.25 35.91
N LYS A 1080 29.77 7.74 35.10
CA LYS A 1080 30.70 8.81 35.49
C LYS A 1080 30.24 10.20 35.11
N LEU A 1081 29.17 10.31 34.33
CA LEU A 1081 28.77 11.56 33.69
C LEU A 1081 28.30 12.57 34.74
N ARG A 1082 29.00 13.69 34.81
CA ARG A 1082 28.59 14.91 35.49
C ARG A 1082 28.13 15.88 34.43
N ILE A 1083 26.90 16.35 34.53
CA ILE A 1083 26.37 17.30 33.56
C ILE A 1083 26.66 18.70 34.10
N GLY A 1084 27.33 19.53 33.29
CA GLY A 1084 27.63 20.92 33.64
C GLY A 1084 26.36 21.76 33.85
N PRO A 1085 26.46 22.95 34.45
CA PRO A 1085 25.30 23.69 34.92
C PRO A 1085 24.64 24.43 33.74
N CYS A 1086 23.78 23.75 32.98
CA CYS A 1086 22.67 24.29 32.18
C CYS A 1086 22.08 23.18 31.28
N LEU A 1087 21.47 22.15 31.85
CA LEU A 1087 20.39 21.46 31.13
C LEU A 1087 19.12 22.28 31.32
N PRO A 1088 18.26 22.45 30.30
CA PRO A 1088 16.89 22.92 30.54
C PRO A 1088 16.28 22.06 31.64
N ARG A 1089 15.71 22.68 32.68
CA ARG A 1089 15.19 22.01 33.90
C ARG A 1089 14.09 20.94 33.65
N ALA A 1090 13.81 20.60 32.40
CA ALA A 1090 12.84 19.60 31.95
C ALA A 1090 13.39 18.17 31.88
N LEU A 1091 14.70 17.98 32.00
CA LEU A 1091 15.32 16.66 31.84
C LEU A 1091 16.34 16.40 32.96
N SER A 1092 15.83 16.06 34.15
CA SER A 1092 16.58 15.40 35.22
C SER A 1092 15.71 14.38 35.93
#